data_AF-A0A498J431-F1
#
_entry.id   AF-A0A498J431-F1
#
_cell.length_a   1.000
_cell.length_b   1.000
_cell.length_c   1.000
_cell.angle_alpha   90.00
_cell.angle_beta   90.00
_cell.angle_gamma   90.00
#
_symmetry.space_group_name_H-M   'P 1'
#
loop_
_entity.id
_entity.type
_entity.pdbx_description
1 polymer ?
#
loop_
_entity_poly.entity_id
_entity_poly.type
_entity_poly.pdbx_seq_one_letter_code
_entity_poly.pdbx_strand_id
1 'polypeptide(L)'
;MAEGGSETATGAKPKRKPIVWLGIFLISHSFLFSVVFSAAGVVALLLLPVLAKNTYISENALMPGSVASMLSNQEVAEANRLVNDLTHSNSKTLGSAIGSQRIIAQHMSNLGAEVSFHKFHPQLNQFHPLHFFSSPDSGRVEQNVSCALHGVNTVGIIRAPRGDGKEAIVLVTPFNSAKVNLNEAFSLGIAYSVFSLLNRVPWLAKDVIWLVPDSQFGEYAAVSAWLRDYHTPVFSGLGTLDAEMCPESNNLYGMNENLSTERAIYDGFKRAGTMAAALVIKVADRSEHFEDSLGIYAEASNGQMPNLDLINVVNYLAVHRQGLRVKVEKVWSLLGLKWLKTLGEILESLGHFARSLNPDWKFGIPAADYVEGSATLASSLYNQALGIPTGPHGAFRDYQVDAITLEIFPQFSSLENIARRNDLLLRSARLIEGVIRSVNNLLEKFHQSFFLYLLTSPAKFVSVGVYMIAFALLVAPLPLVAASLYVNSSNSDSSVKKGKPAPSAIITLESWKWLYATKKAFIVHLWGSVVSLLPYFICQIPSCTPTTSFAIWVSLSVLSLVVMYVVLASPSSHANESQSQREEWPILKSVTLSAAFTGLCLMSVINFATAEIGGLLMVPMCLMAHPLKPDVKARSIRTLSRAVCNLILGFIGFPPLAFIVLKAAFEGTGSTNVGDFWSWVESLWAWNSATYLYIGMVHLPCWALEMDKALCDELVQEVFQRLPPSTSSTVSLVSKRWLHLYRTSTTSLSLRLTPHHSTLPSLSSLLSHYPFLSSLSLLLPSDPTTAAKNTAFSDHLLLLVSSFCPQLRSLRFLAGPISLSSLTSLSSSCTHLTSLCINLSRSRPLFLMWVIKFPSLKELSILVCSGDSVDPNWEHGFSAEEDSAAELGLESLCLSGIGAGDWGFGWLWRSCRKLKKLQLKSCEGIGDGGSFSSFAMCLQGVQELELRTCRAIIDGVLLKVAENCDSLTSLLVYDGGSRDGLLKFFSRRRCNLRKLDFRLPLDLNNDHLLAVAKNFRSISSIKLQSCCLVSGEGIKALAIAASSGLEELALVNCDVVEREPGLLATLGQNLRQLRKLDLSYNEMLVDKEFASMLVSCNGLVDLRLRGCGGLTYDAMVSIFKSCKRLESVDIMHCSGIQAEAIQFLVLSCPQLRQVQVEQSKVTDAAKTWASCKFVAADA
;
A
#
# COMPACT_ATOMS: atom_id res chain seq x y z
N MET A 1 60.73 63.84 11.12
CA MET A 1 61.17 62.59 10.47
C MET A 1 60.62 61.42 11.27
N ALA A 2 60.16 60.40 10.56
CA ALA A 2 59.53 59.19 11.09
C ALA A 2 60.51 58.32 11.90
N GLU A 3 60.00 57.67 12.95
CA GLU A 3 59.84 56.21 13.09
C GLU A 3 59.74 55.79 14.57
N GLY A 4 58.90 54.78 14.82
CA GLY A 4 59.16 53.74 15.81
C GLY A 4 58.55 53.89 17.21
N GLY A 5 57.59 53.01 17.53
CA GLY A 5 57.19 52.76 18.92
C GLY A 5 55.88 51.98 19.04
N SER A 6 55.95 50.65 19.15
CA SER A 6 54.82 49.76 19.44
C SER A 6 54.50 49.73 20.94
N GLU A 7 53.23 49.81 21.32
CA GLU A 7 52.74 49.24 22.58
C GLU A 7 51.44 48.46 22.36
N THR A 8 51.39 47.32 23.05
CA THR A 8 50.37 46.27 23.01
C THR A 8 49.12 46.63 23.80
N ALA A 9 47.94 46.61 23.18
CA ALA A 9 46.66 46.61 23.89
C ALA A 9 46.02 45.20 23.86
N THR A 10 45.98 44.56 25.02
CA THR A 10 45.25 43.32 25.29
C THR A 10 43.74 43.55 25.18
N GLY A 11 43.11 43.03 24.12
CA GLY A 11 41.66 43.08 23.92
C GLY A 11 40.91 42.12 24.84
N ALA A 12 40.07 42.68 25.71
CA ALA A 12 39.11 41.93 26.52
C ALA A 12 38.08 41.20 25.65
N LYS A 13 37.93 39.87 25.83
CA LYS A 13 36.85 39.09 25.19
C LYS A 13 35.48 39.51 25.79
N PRO A 14 34.44 39.77 24.98
CA PRO A 14 33.13 40.17 25.50
C PRO A 14 32.49 39.00 26.28
N LYS A 15 32.01 39.28 27.50
CA LYS A 15 31.23 38.33 28.32
C LYS A 15 29.93 37.98 27.56
N ARG A 16 29.81 36.74 27.07
CA ARG A 16 28.61 36.24 26.40
C ARG A 16 27.44 36.17 27.41
N LYS A 17 26.23 36.59 27.01
CA LYS A 17 25.02 36.52 27.85
C LYS A 17 24.72 35.05 28.25
N PRO A 18 24.29 34.77 29.48
CA PRO A 18 24.11 33.39 29.98
C PRO A 18 23.09 32.57 29.16
N ILE A 19 22.03 33.20 28.63
CA ILE A 19 21.03 32.54 27.77
C ILE A 19 21.66 32.02 26.47
N VAL A 20 22.58 32.77 25.88
CA VAL A 20 23.28 32.37 24.66
C VAL A 20 24.23 31.20 24.93
N TRP A 21 24.88 31.20 26.09
CA TRP A 21 25.72 30.08 26.52
C TRP A 21 24.91 28.80 26.73
N LEU A 22 23.75 28.90 27.39
CA LEU A 22 22.82 27.79 27.57
C LEU A 22 22.30 27.26 26.23
N GLY A 23 21.92 28.14 25.29
CA GLY A 23 21.50 27.75 23.95
C GLY A 23 22.57 26.98 23.19
N ILE A 24 23.83 27.47 23.19
CA ILE A 24 24.96 26.78 22.55
C ILE A 24 25.24 25.43 23.23
N PHE A 25 25.14 25.38 24.57
CA PHE A 25 25.32 24.15 25.33
C PHE A 25 24.26 23.08 24.98
N LEU A 26 22.98 23.47 24.90
CA LEU A 26 21.89 22.59 24.49
C LEU A 26 22.04 22.10 23.04
N ILE A 27 22.41 23.00 22.11
CA ILE A 27 22.62 22.66 20.70
C ILE A 27 23.80 21.69 20.53
N SER A 28 24.90 21.90 21.26
CA SER A 28 26.09 21.03 21.18
C SER A 28 25.88 19.61 21.72
N HIS A 29 24.90 19.43 22.61
CA HIS A 29 24.54 18.13 23.18
C HIS A 29 23.13 17.69 22.77
N SER A 30 22.68 18.11 21.58
CA SER A 30 21.29 17.93 21.13
C SER A 30 20.81 16.48 21.21
N PHE A 31 21.66 15.49 20.90
CA PHE A 31 21.29 14.07 21.01
C PHE A 31 20.92 13.65 22.44
N LEU A 32 21.75 14.00 23.43
CA LEU A 32 21.52 13.66 24.83
C LEU A 32 20.22 14.31 25.33
N PHE A 33 20.06 15.60 25.06
CA PHE A 33 18.87 16.33 25.45
C PHE A 33 17.61 15.83 24.74
N SER A 34 17.69 15.44 23.48
CA SER A 34 16.57 14.82 22.77
C SER A 34 16.07 13.56 23.45
N VAL A 35 16.98 12.65 23.84
CA VAL A 35 16.60 11.43 24.57
C VAL A 35 15.98 11.76 25.92
N VAL A 36 16.59 12.69 26.68
CA VAL A 36 16.08 13.11 27.99
C VAL A 36 14.71 13.75 27.89
N PHE A 37 14.51 14.69 26.97
CA PHE A 37 13.25 15.41 26.78
C PHE A 37 12.14 14.50 26.25
N SER A 38 12.42 13.64 25.27
CA SER A 38 11.43 12.66 24.79
C SER A 38 11.03 11.66 25.87
N ALA A 39 11.98 11.13 26.64
CA ALA A 39 11.68 10.24 27.76
C ALA A 39 10.89 10.97 28.87
N ALA A 40 11.31 12.19 29.22
CA ALA A 40 10.62 13.02 30.20
C ALA A 40 9.19 13.38 29.77
N GLY A 41 8.95 13.64 28.47
CA GLY A 41 7.62 13.90 27.93
C GLY A 41 6.69 12.69 28.08
N VAL A 42 7.15 11.50 27.69
CA VAL A 42 6.38 10.25 27.85
C VAL A 42 6.13 9.95 29.34
N VAL A 43 7.13 10.12 30.21
CA VAL A 43 6.97 9.95 31.65
C VAL A 43 5.98 10.97 32.23
N ALA A 44 6.04 12.23 31.80
CA ALA A 44 5.10 13.27 32.23
C ALA A 44 3.67 12.94 31.81
N LEU A 45 3.47 12.40 30.60
CA LEU A 45 2.16 11.93 30.14
C LEU A 45 1.63 10.77 31.02
N LEU A 46 2.47 9.81 31.35
CA LEU A 46 2.12 8.68 32.23
C LEU A 46 1.84 9.12 33.68
N LEU A 47 2.35 10.27 34.11
CA LEU A 47 2.09 10.83 35.45
C LEU A 47 0.78 11.64 35.53
N LEU A 48 0.14 11.97 34.41
CA LEU A 48 -1.08 12.80 34.42
C LEU A 48 -2.22 12.26 35.31
N PRO A 49 -2.52 10.95 35.36
CA PRO A 49 -3.55 10.43 36.27
C PRO A 49 -3.24 10.68 37.76
N VAL A 50 -1.95 10.73 38.12
CA VAL A 50 -1.50 11.04 39.50
C VAL A 50 -1.67 12.53 39.80
N LEU A 51 -1.48 13.39 38.79
CA LEU A 51 -1.57 14.85 38.90
C LEU A 51 -3.00 15.38 38.71
N ALA A 52 -3.96 14.50 38.45
CA ALA A 52 -5.36 14.87 38.24
C ALA A 52 -5.97 15.46 39.51
N LYS A 53 -6.70 16.57 39.35
CA LYS A 53 -7.41 17.25 40.43
C LYS A 53 -8.83 16.73 40.54
N ASN A 54 -9.36 16.69 41.75
CA ASN A 54 -10.79 16.44 41.97
C ASN A 54 -11.61 17.59 41.39
N THR A 55 -12.78 17.26 40.84
CA THR A 55 -13.74 18.25 40.37
C THR A 55 -14.38 19.00 41.54
N TYR A 56 -14.79 20.24 41.30
CA TYR A 56 -15.42 21.13 42.27
C TYR A 56 -16.76 21.63 41.71
N ILE A 57 -17.74 21.85 42.60
CA ILE A 57 -19.04 22.41 42.25
C ILE A 57 -19.30 23.59 43.16
N SER A 58 -19.63 24.74 42.57
CA SER A 58 -20.02 25.93 43.34
C SER A 58 -21.32 25.67 44.09
N GLU A 59 -21.24 25.68 45.42
CA GLU A 59 -22.39 25.44 46.29
C GLU A 59 -23.49 26.48 46.08
N ASN A 60 -23.11 27.75 45.92
CA ASN A 60 -24.07 28.85 45.81
C ASN A 60 -24.72 28.97 44.42
N ALA A 61 -24.01 28.58 43.36
CA ALA A 61 -24.49 28.74 41.99
C ALA A 61 -25.21 27.50 41.46
N LEU A 62 -24.71 26.30 41.80
CA LEU A 62 -25.02 25.06 41.10
C LEU A 62 -25.58 23.93 41.97
N MET A 63 -25.58 24.06 43.31
CA MET A 63 -26.33 23.13 44.19
C MET A 63 -27.86 23.36 44.23
N PRO A 64 -28.42 24.35 43.51
CA PRO A 64 -29.80 24.39 43.03
C PRO A 64 -30.55 23.06 42.95
N GLY A 65 -29.95 22.17 42.16
CA GLY A 65 -30.47 20.84 41.83
C GLY A 65 -30.42 19.82 42.96
N SER A 66 -29.72 20.12 44.05
CA SER A 66 -29.61 19.29 45.26
C SER A 66 -30.77 19.51 46.24
N VAL A 67 -31.83 20.23 45.85
CA VAL A 67 -33.10 20.29 46.57
C VAL A 67 -33.97 19.07 46.22
N ALA A 68 -34.92 18.70 47.10
CA ALA A 68 -35.81 17.57 46.84
C ALA A 68 -36.56 17.74 45.50
N SER A 69 -36.57 16.68 44.70
CA SER A 69 -37.27 16.67 43.41
C SER A 69 -38.78 16.82 43.61
N MET A 70 -39.42 17.58 42.72
CA MET A 70 -40.88 17.75 42.66
C MET A 70 -41.53 16.75 41.71
N LEU A 71 -40.74 15.97 40.97
CA LEU A 71 -41.23 14.99 40.00
C LEU A 71 -41.74 13.74 40.72
N SER A 72 -42.99 13.39 40.41
CA SER A 72 -43.76 12.34 41.08
C SER A 72 -44.09 11.19 40.11
N ASN A 73 -44.78 10.17 40.63
CA ASN A 73 -45.26 9.07 39.79
C ASN A 73 -46.37 9.50 38.80
N GLN A 74 -47.00 10.67 39.01
CA GLN A 74 -48.02 11.18 38.09
C GLN A 74 -47.42 11.54 36.74
N GLU A 75 -46.33 12.31 36.71
CA GLU A 75 -45.63 12.69 35.48
C GLU A 75 -45.10 11.46 34.73
N VAL A 76 -44.60 10.46 35.47
CA VAL A 76 -44.14 9.18 34.92
C VAL A 76 -45.29 8.38 34.30
N ALA A 77 -46.48 8.39 34.90
CA ALA A 77 -47.65 7.73 34.34
C ALA A 77 -48.12 8.41 33.04
N GLU A 78 -48.09 9.74 32.97
CA GLU A 78 -48.38 10.49 31.74
C GLU A 78 -47.33 10.22 30.66
N ALA A 79 -46.05 10.20 31.00
CA ALA A 79 -44.97 9.87 30.07
C ALA A 79 -45.08 8.46 29.49
N ASN A 80 -45.47 7.45 30.30
CA ASN A 80 -45.70 6.11 29.77
C ASN A 80 -46.83 6.04 28.76
N ARG A 81 -47.85 6.91 28.86
CA ARG A 81 -48.89 7.01 27.83
C ARG A 81 -48.27 7.47 26.50
N LEU A 82 -47.45 8.51 26.52
CA LEU A 82 -46.72 8.95 25.32
C LEU A 82 -45.87 7.82 24.72
N VAL A 83 -45.08 7.12 25.54
CA VAL A 83 -44.24 6.00 25.04
C VAL A 83 -45.10 4.88 24.43
N ASN A 84 -46.24 4.56 25.04
CA ASN A 84 -47.16 3.56 24.52
C ASN A 84 -47.85 4.02 23.23
N ASP A 85 -48.28 5.28 23.14
CA ASP A 85 -48.89 5.84 21.93
C ASP A 85 -47.92 5.77 20.75
N LEU A 86 -46.64 6.12 20.96
CA LEU A 86 -45.60 6.08 19.94
C LEU A 86 -45.26 4.65 19.50
N THR A 87 -45.23 3.70 20.43
CA THR A 87 -44.88 2.31 20.14
C THR A 87 -46.03 1.51 19.53
N HIS A 88 -47.28 1.77 19.92
CA HIS A 88 -48.46 1.12 19.33
C HIS A 88 -48.85 1.70 17.96
N SER A 89 -48.59 2.98 17.69
CA SER A 89 -48.92 3.63 16.41
C SER A 89 -48.14 3.05 15.22
N ASN A 90 -46.98 2.44 15.45
CA ASN A 90 -46.22 1.70 14.43
C ASN A 90 -47.00 0.51 13.81
N SER A 91 -48.11 0.05 14.42
CA SER A 91 -48.91 -1.08 13.89
C SER A 91 -50.05 -0.66 12.95
N LYS A 92 -50.38 0.63 12.85
CA LYS A 92 -51.53 1.12 12.08
C LYS A 92 -51.23 2.42 11.35
N THR A 93 -50.46 2.37 10.25
CA THR A 93 -50.61 3.15 9.00
C THR A 93 -49.30 3.11 8.21
N LEU A 94 -49.29 2.33 7.14
CA LEU A 94 -48.24 2.37 6.12
C LEU A 94 -48.53 3.60 5.24
N GLY A 95 -47.88 4.74 5.48
CA GLY A 95 -47.97 5.83 4.51
C GLY A 95 -47.51 7.25 4.84
N SER A 96 -47.21 7.65 6.09
CA SER A 96 -46.70 9.01 6.31
C SER A 96 -45.82 9.12 7.55
N ALA A 97 -44.55 9.46 7.32
CA ALA A 97 -43.57 9.85 8.33
C ALA A 97 -43.94 11.15 9.09
N ILE A 98 -45.20 11.61 9.02
CA ILE A 98 -45.74 12.80 9.72
C ILE A 98 -46.58 12.38 10.94
N GLY A 99 -46.99 11.11 11.04
CA GLY A 99 -47.88 10.62 12.11
C GLY A 99 -47.27 10.74 13.52
N SER A 100 -46.03 10.30 13.69
CA SER A 100 -45.37 10.30 15.00
C SER A 100 -45.04 11.72 15.50
N GLN A 101 -44.60 12.62 14.62
CA GLN A 101 -44.36 14.03 14.96
C GLN A 101 -45.64 14.73 15.38
N ARG A 102 -46.78 14.39 14.76
CA ARG A 102 -48.09 14.93 15.14
C ARG A 102 -48.50 14.48 16.55
N ILE A 103 -48.26 13.21 16.90
CA ILE A 103 -48.51 12.69 18.27
C ILE A 103 -47.67 13.47 19.28
N ILE A 104 -46.38 13.65 19.00
CA ILE A 104 -45.46 14.40 19.88
C ILE A 104 -45.91 15.85 20.03
N ALA A 105 -46.24 16.52 18.93
CA ALA A 105 -46.74 17.90 18.91
C ALA A 105 -48.05 18.06 19.71
N GLN A 106 -48.98 17.12 19.59
CA GLN A 106 -50.23 17.13 20.34
C GLN A 106 -49.96 16.98 21.84
N HIS A 107 -49.09 16.05 22.23
CA HIS A 107 -48.67 15.88 23.62
C HIS A 107 -47.96 17.13 24.19
N MET A 108 -47.10 17.80 23.42
CA MET A 108 -46.49 19.08 23.82
C MET A 108 -47.53 20.21 23.97
N SER A 109 -48.49 20.30 23.05
CA SER A 109 -49.57 21.31 23.07
C SER A 109 -50.49 21.11 24.28
N ASN A 110 -50.82 19.85 24.61
CA ASN A 110 -51.60 19.50 25.81
C ASN A 110 -50.91 19.92 27.12
N LEU A 111 -49.57 19.93 27.13
CA LEU A 111 -48.77 20.48 28.24
C LEU A 111 -48.74 22.01 28.26
N GLY A 112 -49.39 22.69 27.33
CA GLY A 112 -49.48 24.14 27.27
C GLY A 112 -48.30 24.83 26.60
N ALA A 113 -47.40 24.09 25.94
CA ALA A 113 -46.25 24.65 25.24
C ALA A 113 -46.62 25.28 23.89
N GLU A 114 -45.82 26.23 23.45
CA GLU A 114 -45.86 26.75 22.09
C GLU A 114 -45.17 25.76 21.15
N VAL A 115 -45.95 25.09 20.28
CA VAL A 115 -45.43 24.07 19.37
C VAL A 115 -45.24 24.63 17.96
N SER A 116 -44.12 24.29 17.33
CA SER A 116 -43.81 24.62 15.93
C SER A 116 -43.09 23.47 15.25
N PHE A 117 -43.33 23.30 13.95
CA PHE A 117 -42.57 22.38 13.10
C PHE A 117 -41.46 23.15 12.37
N HIS A 118 -40.27 22.55 12.31
CA HIS A 118 -39.14 23.10 11.57
C HIS A 118 -38.78 22.14 10.43
N LYS A 119 -39.13 22.53 9.21
CA LYS A 119 -38.80 21.80 7.99
C LYS A 119 -37.38 22.16 7.58
N PHE A 120 -36.56 21.15 7.36
CA PHE A 120 -35.20 21.33 6.88
C PHE A 120 -34.91 20.38 5.74
N HIS A 121 -34.03 20.80 4.84
CA HIS A 121 -33.48 19.93 3.81
C HIS A 121 -32.15 19.38 4.33
N PRO A 122 -31.94 18.05 4.29
CA PRO A 122 -30.63 17.50 4.60
C PRO A 122 -29.62 18.12 3.63
N GLN A 123 -28.65 18.85 4.15
CA GLN A 123 -27.57 19.36 3.33
C GLN A 123 -26.74 18.17 2.88
N LEU A 124 -26.60 18.00 1.55
CA LEU A 124 -25.55 17.15 1.01
C LEU A 124 -24.22 17.72 1.51
N ASN A 125 -23.37 16.89 2.11
CA ASN A 125 -22.01 17.30 2.47
C ASN A 125 -21.35 17.84 1.18
N GLN A 126 -21.13 19.15 1.08
CA GLN A 126 -20.46 19.79 -0.06
C GLN A 126 -19.11 20.31 0.38
N PHE A 127 -18.05 19.87 -0.31
CA PHE A 127 -16.70 20.07 0.19
C PHE A 127 -16.25 21.51 -0.02
N HIS A 128 -16.06 22.23 1.08
CA HIS A 128 -15.53 23.59 1.09
C HIS A 128 -14.28 23.65 1.97
N PRO A 129 -13.08 23.46 1.39
CA PRO A 129 -11.83 23.36 2.14
C PRO A 129 -11.44 24.67 2.83
N LEU A 130 -11.99 25.80 2.35
CA LEU A 130 -11.78 27.13 2.91
C LEU A 130 -12.88 27.53 3.91
N HIS A 131 -13.92 26.71 4.10
CA HIS A 131 -14.99 26.99 5.06
C HIS A 131 -14.55 26.80 6.52
N PHE A 132 -13.34 26.30 6.74
CA PHE A 132 -12.65 26.41 8.02
C PHE A 132 -12.38 27.88 8.42
N PHE A 133 -12.23 28.78 7.44
CA PHE A 133 -11.91 30.20 7.66
C PHE A 133 -13.09 31.14 7.36
N SER A 134 -14.21 30.65 6.82
CA SER A 134 -15.43 31.43 6.65
C SER A 134 -16.44 31.11 7.75
N SER A 135 -17.18 32.12 8.18
CA SER A 135 -18.38 31.93 9.01
C SER A 135 -19.33 30.95 8.30
N PRO A 136 -20.20 30.18 9.00
CA PRO A 136 -21.27 29.45 8.36
C PRO A 136 -22.04 30.40 7.43
N ASP A 137 -21.83 30.26 6.12
CA ASP A 137 -22.42 31.15 5.13
C ASP A 137 -23.94 30.97 5.16
N SER A 138 -24.64 32.10 5.24
CA SER A 138 -26.09 32.24 5.11
C SER A 138 -26.59 32.07 3.66
N GLY A 139 -25.73 31.62 2.75
CA GLY A 139 -26.02 31.47 1.33
C GLY A 139 -26.76 30.17 1.05
N ARG A 140 -28.05 30.28 0.68
CA ARG A 140 -28.80 29.18 0.09
C ARG A 140 -28.03 28.65 -1.12
N VAL A 141 -27.55 27.42 -1.05
CA VAL A 141 -27.22 26.66 -2.26
C VAL A 141 -28.55 26.30 -2.91
N GLU A 142 -28.99 27.13 -3.85
CA GLU A 142 -30.07 26.82 -4.79
C GLU A 142 -29.60 25.66 -5.68
N GLN A 143 -29.72 24.44 -5.18
CA GLN A 143 -29.78 23.26 -6.01
C GLN A 143 -31.25 22.93 -6.24
N ASN A 144 -31.59 22.52 -7.46
CA ASN A 144 -32.91 22.02 -7.84
C ASN A 144 -33.30 20.81 -6.99
N VAL A 145 -33.82 21.04 -5.78
CA VAL A 145 -34.21 19.98 -4.84
C VAL A 145 -35.58 19.46 -5.25
N SER A 146 -35.66 18.16 -5.57
CA SER A 146 -36.93 17.48 -5.71
C SER A 146 -37.69 17.50 -4.37
N CYS A 147 -38.97 17.87 -4.39
CA CYS A 147 -39.80 18.02 -3.19
C CYS A 147 -40.10 16.75 -2.36
N ALA A 148 -39.38 15.64 -2.60
CA ALA A 148 -39.65 14.33 -2.02
C ALA A 148 -38.80 13.97 -0.77
N LEU A 149 -37.78 14.75 -0.38
CA LEU A 149 -36.89 14.43 0.75
C LEU A 149 -36.63 15.66 1.65
N HIS A 150 -37.54 15.98 2.57
CA HIS A 150 -37.32 16.97 3.63
C HIS A 150 -37.54 16.32 5.01
N GLY A 151 -36.76 16.75 6.00
CA GLY A 151 -36.92 16.34 7.40
C GLY A 151 -37.75 17.35 8.19
N VAL A 152 -38.40 16.90 9.26
CA VAL A 152 -39.26 17.76 10.11
C VAL A 152 -38.91 17.59 11.58
N ASN A 153 -38.30 18.62 12.16
CA ASN A 153 -38.09 18.70 13.60
C ASN A 153 -39.37 19.20 14.29
N THR A 154 -39.67 18.66 15.47
CA THR A 154 -40.76 19.17 16.32
C THR A 154 -40.18 19.94 17.49
N VAL A 155 -40.68 21.15 17.73
CA VAL A 155 -40.15 22.05 18.75
C VAL A 155 -41.28 22.51 19.65
N GLY A 156 -41.13 22.34 20.96
CA GLY A 156 -42.03 22.88 21.98
C GLY A 156 -41.31 23.91 22.86
N ILE A 157 -41.93 25.06 23.13
CA ILE A 157 -41.37 26.11 23.99
C ILE A 157 -42.30 26.36 25.17
N ILE A 158 -41.77 26.23 26.40
CA ILE A 158 -42.42 26.69 27.64
C ILE A 158 -41.81 28.03 28.03
N ARG A 159 -42.66 29.03 28.27
CA ARG A 159 -42.25 30.35 28.76
C ARG A 159 -42.09 30.33 30.27
N ALA A 160 -40.98 30.87 30.77
CA ALA A 160 -40.71 30.92 32.20
C ALA A 160 -41.63 31.93 32.91
N PRO A 161 -42.29 31.55 34.02
CA PRO A 161 -43.16 32.45 34.76
C PRO A 161 -42.39 33.58 35.48
N ARG A 162 -41.10 33.38 35.81
CA ARG A 162 -40.24 34.41 36.42
C ARG A 162 -39.21 35.02 35.46
N GLY A 163 -39.20 34.59 34.21
CA GLY A 163 -38.26 35.06 33.20
C GLY A 163 -38.82 36.21 32.37
N ASP A 164 -37.94 37.04 31.81
CA ASP A 164 -38.28 38.04 30.80
C ASP A 164 -38.21 37.49 29.36
N GLY A 165 -38.01 36.18 29.21
CA GLY A 165 -37.90 35.48 27.93
C GLY A 165 -36.55 35.67 27.22
N LYS A 166 -35.54 36.29 27.87
CA LYS A 166 -34.22 36.54 27.25
C LYS A 166 -33.23 35.39 27.30
N GLU A 167 -33.49 34.39 28.13
CA GLU A 167 -32.64 33.21 28.28
C GLU A 167 -33.45 31.93 28.17
N ALA A 168 -32.83 30.88 27.63
CA ALA A 168 -33.47 29.59 27.42
C ALA A 168 -32.54 28.41 27.76
N ILE A 169 -33.14 27.28 28.13
CA ILE A 169 -32.48 25.98 28.32
C ILE A 169 -33.03 25.03 27.25
N VAL A 170 -32.16 24.29 26.56
CA VAL A 170 -32.58 23.38 25.49
C VAL A 170 -32.51 21.93 25.94
N LEU A 171 -33.59 21.19 25.73
CA LEU A 171 -33.66 19.73 25.84
C LEU A 171 -33.74 19.15 24.43
N VAL A 172 -32.89 18.20 24.12
CA VAL A 172 -32.85 17.55 22.81
C VAL A 172 -33.08 16.06 22.97
N THR A 173 -34.04 15.51 22.23
CA THR A 173 -34.31 14.07 22.21
C THR A 173 -34.42 13.60 20.76
N PRO A 174 -33.30 13.13 20.15
CA PRO A 174 -33.31 12.59 18.80
C PRO A 174 -34.30 11.45 18.66
N PHE A 175 -34.97 11.40 17.52
CA PHE A 175 -36.09 10.49 17.27
C PHE A 175 -36.13 10.08 15.81
N ASN A 176 -36.33 8.80 15.49
CA ASN A 176 -36.46 8.33 14.11
C ASN A 176 -37.93 8.29 13.70
N SER A 177 -38.33 9.20 12.81
CA SER A 177 -39.74 9.31 12.37
C SER A 177 -40.24 8.12 11.55
N ALA A 178 -39.35 7.40 10.86
CA ALA A 178 -39.69 6.24 10.04
C ALA A 178 -39.83 4.95 10.84
N LYS A 179 -39.04 4.77 11.91
CA LYS A 179 -39.07 3.58 12.76
C LYS A 179 -38.71 3.93 14.20
N VAL A 180 -39.74 4.09 15.03
CA VAL A 180 -39.56 4.40 16.46
C VAL A 180 -39.12 3.17 17.24
N ASN A 181 -37.90 3.20 17.76
CA ASN A 181 -37.42 2.19 18.71
C ASN A 181 -37.94 2.47 20.12
N LEU A 182 -38.10 1.42 20.95
CA LEU A 182 -38.58 1.56 22.33
C LEU A 182 -37.70 2.50 23.16
N ASN A 183 -36.38 2.48 22.93
CA ASN A 183 -35.40 3.30 23.64
C ASN A 183 -35.48 4.78 23.24
N GLU A 184 -35.70 5.07 21.96
CA GLU A 184 -35.96 6.44 21.48
C GLU A 184 -37.27 6.99 22.06
N ALA A 185 -38.33 6.18 22.05
CA ALA A 185 -39.60 6.53 22.70
C ALA A 185 -39.41 6.75 24.21
N PHE A 186 -38.57 5.96 24.87
CA PHE A 186 -38.24 6.14 26.29
C PHE A 186 -37.46 7.44 26.54
N SER A 187 -36.55 7.82 25.65
CA SER A 187 -35.84 9.10 25.68
C SER A 187 -36.82 10.28 25.62
N LEU A 188 -37.81 10.20 24.72
CA LEU A 188 -38.93 11.15 24.65
C LEU A 188 -39.77 11.16 25.94
N GLY A 189 -40.03 9.99 26.54
CA GLY A 189 -40.77 9.88 27.80
C GLY A 189 -40.07 10.56 28.99
N ILE A 190 -38.74 10.47 29.07
CA ILE A 190 -37.93 11.18 30.08
C ILE A 190 -38.09 12.69 29.90
N ALA A 191 -37.88 13.20 28.68
CA ALA A 191 -38.03 14.62 28.39
C ALA A 191 -39.46 15.11 28.64
N TYR A 192 -40.48 14.34 28.25
CA TYR A 192 -41.90 14.66 28.48
C TYR A 192 -42.22 14.81 29.97
N SER A 193 -41.73 13.90 30.83
CA SER A 193 -41.97 13.96 32.28
C SER A 193 -41.44 15.26 32.88
N VAL A 194 -40.24 15.65 32.46
CA VAL A 194 -39.60 16.88 32.91
C VAL A 194 -40.34 18.10 32.34
N PHE A 195 -40.69 18.07 31.06
CA PHE A 195 -41.41 19.16 30.40
C PHE A 195 -42.81 19.39 30.99
N SER A 196 -43.52 18.32 31.36
CA SER A 196 -44.81 18.38 32.07
C SER A 196 -44.70 19.09 33.42
N LEU A 197 -43.66 18.76 34.19
CA LEU A 197 -43.36 19.45 35.46
C LEU A 197 -43.04 20.93 35.23
N LEU A 198 -42.19 21.25 34.25
CA LEU A 198 -41.66 22.59 34.04
C LEU A 198 -42.73 23.64 33.70
N ASN A 199 -43.84 23.23 33.08
CA ASN A 199 -44.96 24.14 32.84
C ASN A 199 -45.73 24.54 34.13
N ARG A 200 -45.58 23.78 35.22
CA ARG A 200 -46.34 23.98 36.47
C ARG A 200 -45.54 24.63 37.59
N VAL A 201 -44.22 24.74 37.44
CA VAL A 201 -43.34 25.18 38.52
C VAL A 201 -43.16 26.70 38.56
N PRO A 202 -43.26 27.33 39.75
CA PRO A 202 -43.13 28.79 39.86
C PRO A 202 -41.68 29.27 39.90
N TRP A 203 -40.68 28.38 40.06
CA TRP A 203 -39.27 28.75 40.22
C TRP A 203 -38.52 28.88 38.89
N LEU A 204 -39.15 28.53 37.76
CA LEU A 204 -38.53 28.60 36.45
C LEU A 204 -38.37 30.06 36.01
N ALA A 205 -37.13 30.43 35.69
CA ALA A 205 -36.72 31.79 35.32
C ALA A 205 -36.17 31.88 33.88
N LYS A 206 -35.84 30.75 33.26
CA LYS A 206 -35.40 30.66 31.86
C LYS A 206 -36.41 29.84 31.04
N ASP A 207 -36.68 30.28 29.81
CA ASP A 207 -37.55 29.54 28.90
C ASP A 207 -36.98 28.14 28.66
N VAL A 208 -37.84 27.17 28.35
CA VAL A 208 -37.39 25.79 28.08
C VAL A 208 -37.82 25.40 26.69
N ILE A 209 -36.84 25.09 25.84
CA ILE A 209 -37.05 24.59 24.49
C ILE A 209 -36.88 23.07 24.53
N TRP A 210 -37.89 22.32 24.09
CA TRP A 210 -37.78 20.90 23.81
C TRP A 210 -37.73 20.67 22.30
N LEU A 211 -36.54 20.36 21.80
CA LEU A 211 -36.27 20.03 20.41
C LEU A 211 -36.29 18.51 20.23
N VAL A 212 -37.15 18.04 19.34
CA VAL A 212 -37.20 16.65 18.87
C VAL A 212 -36.74 16.63 17.41
N PRO A 213 -35.43 16.40 17.17
CA PRO A 213 -34.89 16.40 15.83
C PRO A 213 -35.14 15.06 15.13
N ASP A 214 -35.42 15.12 13.82
CA ASP A 214 -35.65 13.93 13.00
C ASP A 214 -34.32 13.26 12.63
N SER A 215 -33.97 12.22 13.41
CA SER A 215 -32.74 11.47 13.27
C SER A 215 -32.68 10.59 12.00
N GLN A 216 -33.79 10.41 11.27
CA GLN A 216 -33.79 9.73 9.96
C GLN A 216 -32.78 10.39 9.00
N PHE A 217 -32.59 11.70 9.13
CA PHE A 217 -31.67 12.50 8.30
C PHE A 217 -30.35 12.82 9.00
N GLY A 218 -30.03 12.10 10.09
CA GLY A 218 -28.83 12.28 10.91
C GLY A 218 -29.06 13.14 12.15
N GLU A 219 -28.69 12.62 13.33
CA GLU A 219 -28.93 13.28 14.63
C GLU A 219 -28.33 14.69 14.72
N TYR A 220 -27.08 14.85 14.28
CA TYR A 220 -26.42 16.15 14.28
C TYR A 220 -26.96 17.09 13.21
N ALA A 221 -27.15 16.60 11.99
CA ALA A 221 -27.58 17.42 10.85
C ALA A 221 -28.94 18.07 11.13
N ALA A 222 -29.86 17.32 11.73
CA ALA A 222 -31.17 17.82 12.13
C ALA A 222 -31.08 18.92 13.22
N VAL A 223 -30.19 18.77 14.21
CA VAL A 223 -29.96 19.78 15.26
C VAL A 223 -29.26 21.02 14.71
N SER A 224 -28.19 20.82 13.93
CA SER A 224 -27.42 21.88 13.27
C SER A 224 -28.30 22.74 12.36
N ALA A 225 -29.20 22.11 11.59
CA ALA A 225 -30.15 22.84 10.75
C ALA A 225 -31.08 23.75 11.56
N TRP A 226 -31.62 23.25 12.68
CA TRP A 226 -32.46 24.05 13.56
C TRP A 226 -31.69 25.19 14.24
N LEU A 227 -30.48 24.93 14.72
CA LEU A 227 -29.63 25.95 15.34
C LEU A 227 -29.27 27.07 14.37
N ARG A 228 -28.96 26.74 13.11
CA ARG A 228 -28.73 27.71 12.07
C ARG A 228 -29.92 28.65 11.92
N ASP A 229 -31.11 28.12 11.69
CA ASP A 229 -32.32 28.93 11.52
C ASP A 229 -32.72 29.69 12.80
N TYR A 230 -32.37 29.16 13.98
CA TYR A 230 -32.54 29.83 15.28
C TYR A 230 -31.71 31.11 15.38
N HIS A 231 -30.45 31.04 14.95
CA HIS A 231 -29.49 32.15 15.02
C HIS A 231 -29.53 33.09 13.80
N THR A 232 -29.98 32.62 12.64
CA THR A 232 -30.16 33.42 11.42
C THR A 232 -31.63 33.49 11.02
N PRO A 233 -32.47 34.26 11.74
CA PRO A 233 -33.88 34.36 11.42
C PRO A 233 -34.11 35.08 10.10
N VAL A 234 -34.83 34.44 9.20
CA VAL A 234 -35.42 35.14 8.06
C VAL A 234 -36.75 35.73 8.53
N PHE A 235 -36.75 37.02 8.84
CA PHE A 235 -38.00 37.75 9.03
C PHE A 235 -38.58 38.00 7.64
N SER A 236 -39.46 37.11 7.17
CA SER A 236 -40.26 37.39 5.97
C SER A 236 -41.17 38.58 6.26
N GLY A 237 -40.70 39.77 5.89
CA GLY A 237 -41.52 40.96 5.80
C GLY A 237 -42.67 40.71 4.85
N LEU A 238 -43.81 41.30 5.18
CA LEU A 238 -45.01 41.36 4.36
C LEU A 238 -44.65 41.70 2.89
N GLY A 239 -44.85 40.75 1.99
CA GLY A 239 -44.83 40.97 0.54
C GLY A 239 -43.51 40.66 -0.16
N THR A 240 -43.35 39.42 -0.63
CA THR A 240 -42.96 39.06 -2.02
C THR A 240 -42.88 37.52 -2.07
N LEU A 241 -43.86 36.92 -2.74
CA LEU A 241 -43.82 35.53 -3.20
C LEU A 241 -42.78 35.48 -4.32
N ASP A 242 -41.50 35.31 -3.97
CA ASP A 242 -40.49 34.94 -4.95
C ASP A 242 -40.67 33.46 -5.28
N ALA A 243 -41.07 33.27 -6.52
CA ALA A 243 -41.42 32.03 -7.16
C ALA A 243 -40.19 31.14 -7.36
N GLU A 244 -40.02 30.13 -6.50
CA GLU A 244 -39.42 28.82 -6.82
C GLU A 244 -39.60 27.78 -5.69
N MET A 245 -40.61 27.98 -4.83
CA MET A 245 -41.03 26.98 -3.85
C MET A 245 -42.07 26.06 -4.51
N CYS A 246 -41.90 24.74 -4.37
CA CYS A 246 -42.78 23.73 -4.98
C CYS A 246 -44.26 24.11 -4.87
N PRO A 247 -45.06 23.88 -5.92
CA PRO A 247 -46.45 24.30 -5.95
C PRO A 247 -47.20 23.76 -4.74
N GLU A 248 -47.83 24.70 -4.03
CA GLU A 248 -48.69 24.50 -2.89
C GLU A 248 -49.66 23.32 -3.13
N SER A 249 -49.50 22.25 -2.36
CA SER A 249 -50.65 21.47 -1.90
C SER A 249 -51.20 22.17 -0.65
N ASN A 250 -51.81 23.34 -0.87
CA ASN A 250 -52.55 24.11 0.14
C ASN A 250 -53.84 23.38 0.62
N ASN A 251 -53.86 22.04 0.66
CA ASN A 251 -55.03 21.23 0.99
C ASN A 251 -54.71 19.98 1.85
N LEU A 252 -53.72 20.04 2.77
CA LEU A 252 -53.59 19.02 3.83
C LEU A 252 -53.59 19.57 5.27
N TYR A 253 -53.75 20.88 5.45
CA TYR A 253 -54.12 21.51 6.72
C TYR A 253 -55.59 21.92 6.71
N GLY A 254 -56.47 20.98 6.38
CA GLY A 254 -57.90 21.11 6.67
C GLY A 254 -58.12 20.84 8.15
N MET A 255 -58.19 21.90 8.95
CA MET A 255 -59.01 21.90 10.16
C MET A 255 -60.40 21.42 9.75
N ASN A 256 -60.75 20.17 10.06
CA ASN A 256 -62.15 19.83 10.23
C ASN A 256 -62.59 20.57 11.47
N GLU A 257 -63.29 21.67 11.25
CA GLU A 257 -64.12 22.35 12.23
C GLU A 257 -64.95 21.30 12.97
N ASN A 258 -64.61 21.08 14.23
CA ASN A 258 -65.57 20.72 15.26
C ASN A 258 -65.06 21.25 16.60
N LEU A 259 -65.98 21.94 17.26
CA LEU A 259 -65.77 22.86 18.37
C LEU A 259 -65.00 22.30 19.57
N SER A 260 -64.32 23.27 20.21
CA SER A 260 -63.88 23.35 21.61
C SER A 260 -62.48 22.81 21.97
N THR A 261 -61.59 23.77 22.26
CA THR A 261 -60.26 23.65 22.91
C THR A 261 -59.11 23.03 22.13
N GLU A 262 -58.55 23.75 21.15
CA GLU A 262 -57.15 23.51 20.73
C GLU A 262 -56.42 24.83 20.45
N ARG A 263 -55.34 25.09 21.20
CA ARG A 263 -54.37 26.18 20.90
C ARG A 263 -53.80 25.90 19.52
N ALA A 264 -53.97 26.85 18.60
CA ALA A 264 -53.52 26.73 17.21
C ALA A 264 -52.03 26.36 17.15
N ILE A 265 -51.72 25.20 16.57
CA ILE A 265 -50.35 24.80 16.20
C ILE A 265 -49.99 25.67 15.00
N TYR A 266 -49.04 26.61 15.19
CA TYR A 266 -48.62 27.56 14.16
C TYR A 266 -47.51 26.96 13.29
N ASP A 267 -47.59 27.12 11.96
CA ASP A 267 -46.59 26.65 10.98
C ASP A 267 -45.38 27.61 10.84
N GLY A 268 -45.17 28.52 11.81
CA GLY A 268 -44.09 29.53 11.81
C GLY A 268 -42.96 29.20 12.79
N PHE A 269 -41.72 29.53 12.41
CA PHE A 269 -40.53 29.28 13.24
C PHE A 269 -40.56 30.12 14.54
N LYS A 270 -40.62 29.43 15.70
CA LYS A 270 -40.66 30.08 17.02
C LYS A 270 -39.30 30.08 17.71
N ARG A 271 -39.04 31.12 18.49
CA ARG A 271 -37.79 31.31 19.25
C ARG A 271 -38.03 31.68 20.70
N ALA A 272 -37.04 31.36 21.52
CA ALA A 272 -36.92 31.84 22.88
C ALA A 272 -35.66 32.72 23.01
N GLY A 273 -35.27 33.00 24.24
CA GLY A 273 -34.07 33.74 24.56
C GLY A 273 -32.76 33.09 24.10
N THR A 274 -31.65 33.73 24.47
CA THR A 274 -30.30 33.19 24.31
C THR A 274 -30.15 31.87 25.07
N MET A 275 -29.57 30.86 24.42
CA MET A 275 -29.42 29.53 25.02
C MET A 275 -28.31 29.54 26.08
N ALA A 276 -28.66 29.19 27.32
CA ALA A 276 -27.74 29.09 28.44
C ALA A 276 -26.97 27.77 28.43
N ALA A 277 -27.67 26.65 28.21
CA ALA A 277 -27.09 25.33 28.05
C ALA A 277 -28.05 24.40 27.29
N ALA A 278 -27.53 23.28 26.77
CA ALA A 278 -28.33 22.23 26.14
C ALA A 278 -28.03 20.84 26.72
N LEU A 279 -29.07 20.03 26.89
CA LEU A 279 -28.98 18.64 27.36
C LEU A 279 -29.58 17.73 26.30
N VAL A 280 -28.76 16.88 25.70
CA VAL A 280 -29.26 15.81 24.83
C VAL A 280 -29.52 14.58 25.68
N ILE A 281 -30.72 14.01 25.59
CA ILE A 281 -31.16 12.85 26.38
C ILE A 281 -31.33 11.67 25.43
N LYS A 282 -30.63 10.57 25.72
CA LYS A 282 -30.69 9.31 24.97
C LYS A 282 -30.76 8.12 25.93
N VAL A 283 -31.30 7.02 25.42
CA VAL A 283 -31.34 5.72 26.09
C VAL A 283 -30.69 4.72 25.15
N ALA A 284 -29.66 4.03 25.60
CA ALA A 284 -28.86 3.15 24.76
C ALA A 284 -29.61 1.88 24.36
N ASP A 285 -29.33 1.38 23.14
CA ASP A 285 -29.84 0.09 22.66
C ASP A 285 -29.17 -1.12 23.32
N ARG A 286 -27.97 -0.93 23.88
CA ARG A 286 -27.18 -1.99 24.53
C ARG A 286 -27.44 -1.97 26.04
N SER A 287 -27.94 -3.08 26.56
CA SER A 287 -28.10 -3.27 28.01
C SER A 287 -26.85 -3.86 28.65
N GLU A 288 -26.56 -3.43 29.88
CA GLU A 288 -25.36 -3.85 30.61
C GLU A 288 -25.63 -4.91 31.71
N HIS A 289 -24.60 -5.71 32.00
CA HIS A 289 -24.71 -7.01 32.70
C HIS A 289 -25.09 -6.89 34.18
N PHE A 290 -24.95 -5.71 34.80
CA PHE A 290 -25.01 -5.63 36.26
C PHE A 290 -25.75 -4.43 36.86
N GLU A 291 -25.70 -3.20 36.31
CA GLU A 291 -26.29 -2.00 36.95
C GLU A 291 -26.78 -0.94 35.94
N ASP A 292 -27.74 -0.10 36.33
CA ASP A 292 -28.12 1.09 35.56
C ASP A 292 -27.01 2.14 35.59
N SER A 293 -26.58 2.62 34.42
CA SER A 293 -25.48 3.58 34.32
C SER A 293 -25.79 4.75 33.39
N LEU A 294 -25.07 5.85 33.59
CA LEU A 294 -25.17 7.07 32.80
C LEU A 294 -23.84 7.32 32.09
N GLY A 295 -23.85 7.25 30.76
CA GLY A 295 -22.78 7.75 29.92
C GLY A 295 -22.89 9.26 29.71
N ILE A 296 -21.78 9.96 29.87
CA ILE A 296 -21.68 11.39 29.55
C ILE A 296 -20.72 11.54 28.37
N TYR A 297 -21.23 12.08 27.27
CA TYR A 297 -20.45 12.44 26.08
C TYR A 297 -20.39 13.96 25.95
N ALA A 298 -19.18 14.47 25.76
CA ALA A 298 -18.90 15.90 25.84
C ALA A 298 -17.93 16.39 24.75
N GLU A 299 -17.30 15.48 24.02
CA GLU A 299 -16.34 15.81 22.98
C GLU A 299 -17.05 16.39 21.75
N ALA A 300 -16.81 17.67 21.47
CA ALA A 300 -17.29 18.35 20.27
C ALA A 300 -16.21 18.39 19.17
N SER A 301 -16.51 19.12 18.09
CA SER A 301 -15.61 19.27 16.94
C SER A 301 -14.26 19.83 17.41
N ASN A 302 -13.17 19.35 16.80
CA ASN A 302 -11.80 19.74 17.17
C ASN A 302 -11.41 19.47 18.65
N GLY A 303 -12.06 18.51 19.30
CA GLY A 303 -11.74 18.12 20.67
C GLY A 303 -12.13 19.17 21.72
N GLN A 304 -13.02 20.10 21.37
CA GLN A 304 -13.51 21.11 22.29
C GLN A 304 -14.42 20.47 23.36
N MET A 305 -14.24 20.90 24.61
CA MET A 305 -15.05 20.44 25.75
C MET A 305 -16.04 21.50 26.22
N PRO A 306 -17.27 21.15 26.61
CA PRO A 306 -18.16 22.08 27.31
C PRO A 306 -17.54 22.50 28.63
N ASN A 307 -18.09 23.56 29.20
CA ASN A 307 -17.70 23.98 30.54
C ASN A 307 -17.75 22.79 31.53
N LEU A 308 -16.64 22.56 32.24
CA LEU A 308 -16.48 21.44 33.18
C LEU A 308 -17.56 21.42 34.28
N ASP A 309 -18.09 22.57 34.68
CA ASP A 309 -19.11 22.64 35.73
C ASP A 309 -20.43 21.98 35.30
N LEU A 310 -20.76 22.01 34.02
CA LEU A 310 -21.94 21.32 33.50
C LEU A 310 -21.80 19.80 33.69
N ILE A 311 -20.64 19.24 33.36
CA ILE A 311 -20.33 17.82 33.58
C ILE A 311 -20.33 17.50 35.07
N ASN A 312 -19.73 18.36 35.90
CA ASN A 312 -19.65 18.15 37.33
C ASN A 312 -21.04 18.09 37.98
N VAL A 313 -21.94 19.01 37.61
CA VAL A 313 -23.32 19.04 38.10
C VAL A 313 -24.06 17.75 37.77
N VAL A 314 -23.97 17.29 36.52
CA VAL A 314 -24.59 16.01 36.14
C VAL A 314 -24.01 14.86 36.93
N ASN A 315 -22.67 14.76 36.98
CA ASN A 315 -22.00 13.66 37.67
C ASN A 315 -22.38 13.61 39.16
N TYR A 316 -22.38 14.76 39.84
CA TYR A 316 -22.72 14.84 41.25
C TYR A 316 -24.18 14.45 41.52
N LEU A 317 -25.13 14.97 40.74
CA LEU A 317 -26.55 14.67 40.90
C LEU A 317 -26.86 13.20 40.57
N ALA A 318 -26.21 12.64 39.54
CA ALA A 318 -26.38 11.24 39.15
C ALA A 318 -25.94 10.30 40.28
N VAL A 319 -24.72 10.51 40.82
CA VAL A 319 -24.13 9.65 41.86
C VAL A 319 -24.82 9.85 43.22
N HIS A 320 -24.92 11.10 43.70
CA HIS A 320 -25.32 11.37 45.09
C HIS A 320 -26.83 11.51 45.30
N ARG A 321 -27.62 11.75 44.25
CA ARG A 321 -29.08 11.93 44.38
C ARG A 321 -29.88 10.78 43.78
N GLN A 322 -29.47 10.27 42.62
CA GLN A 322 -30.22 9.21 41.91
C GLN A 322 -29.61 7.82 42.04
N GLY A 323 -28.39 7.70 42.60
CA GLY A 323 -27.68 6.43 42.75
C GLY A 323 -27.31 5.80 41.41
N LEU A 324 -27.16 6.61 40.36
CA LEU A 324 -26.73 6.16 39.04
C LEU A 324 -25.20 6.11 38.98
N ARG A 325 -24.65 5.04 38.40
CA ARG A 325 -23.22 4.96 38.15
C ARG A 325 -22.87 5.76 36.91
N VAL A 326 -22.02 6.77 37.06
CA VAL A 326 -21.56 7.58 35.92
C VAL A 326 -20.37 6.91 35.25
N LYS A 327 -20.44 6.80 33.93
CA LYS A 327 -19.39 6.27 33.07
C LYS A 327 -18.92 7.34 32.12
N VAL A 328 -17.60 7.41 32.00
CA VAL A 328 -16.92 8.06 30.89
C VAL A 328 -16.31 6.94 30.06
N GLU A 329 -16.24 7.11 28.76
CA GLU A 329 -15.68 6.12 27.85
C GLU A 329 -14.23 5.75 28.23
N LYS A 330 -13.88 4.48 28.04
CA LYS A 330 -12.59 3.91 28.45
C LYS A 330 -12.04 2.99 27.39
N VAL A 331 -10.72 2.96 27.28
CA VAL A 331 -10.02 1.99 26.45
C VAL A 331 -9.91 0.66 27.19
N TRP A 332 -10.79 -0.29 26.84
CA TRP A 332 -10.86 -1.60 27.50
C TRP A 332 -9.57 -2.42 27.35
N SER A 333 -8.84 -2.25 26.24
CA SER A 333 -7.56 -2.95 26.01
C SER A 333 -6.47 -2.53 27.00
N LEU A 334 -6.52 -1.31 27.56
CA LEU A 334 -5.55 -0.82 28.54
C LEU A 334 -5.79 -1.39 29.95
N LEU A 335 -7.03 -1.70 30.30
CA LEU A 335 -7.39 -2.20 31.64
C LEU A 335 -6.72 -3.54 31.97
N GLY A 336 -6.41 -4.36 30.95
CA GLY A 336 -5.77 -5.67 31.10
C GLY A 336 -4.24 -5.68 31.02
N LEU A 337 -3.58 -4.52 30.79
CA LEU A 337 -2.14 -4.48 30.53
C LEU A 337 -1.30 -4.66 31.80
N LYS A 338 -0.52 -5.75 31.84
CA LYS A 338 0.36 -6.09 32.99
C LYS A 338 1.36 -4.98 33.31
N TRP A 339 1.97 -4.34 32.30
CA TRP A 339 2.96 -3.29 32.51
C TRP A 339 2.35 -2.04 33.16
N LEU A 340 1.11 -1.68 32.77
CA LEU A 340 0.41 -0.51 33.30
C LEU A 340 0.00 -0.75 34.77
N LYS A 341 -0.46 -1.97 35.09
CA LYS A 341 -0.71 -2.38 36.48
C LYS A 341 0.56 -2.32 37.33
N THR A 342 1.67 -2.85 36.81
CA THR A 342 2.98 -2.81 37.49
C THR A 342 3.42 -1.36 37.74
N LEU A 343 3.22 -0.47 36.77
CA LEU A 343 3.52 0.95 36.92
C LEU A 343 2.63 1.61 37.99
N GLY A 344 1.34 1.27 38.03
CA GLY A 344 0.42 1.70 39.08
C GLY A 344 0.87 1.27 40.47
N GLU A 345 1.28 0.00 40.64
CA GLU A 345 1.82 -0.54 41.90
C GLU A 345 3.11 0.18 42.34
N ILE A 346 3.99 0.51 41.38
CA ILE A 346 5.21 1.30 41.65
C ILE A 346 4.85 2.71 42.13
N LEU A 347 3.91 3.39 41.45
CA LEU A 347 3.47 4.74 41.81
C LEU A 347 2.74 4.77 43.16
N GLU A 348 1.97 3.73 43.48
CA GLU A 348 1.33 3.55 44.78
C GLU A 348 2.38 3.38 45.89
N SER A 349 3.38 2.51 45.68
CA SER A 349 4.51 2.34 46.62
C SER A 349 5.32 3.62 46.81
N LEU A 350 5.57 4.37 45.73
CA LEU A 350 6.24 5.68 45.78
C LEU A 350 5.42 6.70 46.58
N GLY A 351 4.09 6.69 46.42
CA GLY A 351 3.17 7.51 47.21
C GLY A 351 3.25 7.19 48.70
N HIS A 352 3.25 5.91 49.07
CA HIS A 352 3.43 5.48 50.46
C HIS A 352 4.78 5.91 51.03
N PHE A 353 5.86 5.76 50.25
CA PHE A 353 7.20 6.22 50.65
C PHE A 353 7.25 7.74 50.82
N ALA A 354 6.68 8.51 49.88
CA ALA A 354 6.61 9.96 49.96
C ALA A 354 5.86 10.44 51.22
N ARG A 355 4.73 9.81 51.56
CA ARG A 355 3.99 10.10 52.79
C ARG A 355 4.77 9.74 54.06
N SER A 356 5.63 8.72 53.99
CA SER A 356 6.53 8.38 55.10
C SER A 356 7.61 9.45 55.36
N LEU A 357 8.01 10.20 54.33
CA LEU A 357 8.95 11.32 54.45
C LEU A 357 8.27 12.61 54.92
N ASN A 358 7.09 12.91 54.37
CA ASN A 358 6.28 14.05 54.79
C ASN A 358 4.79 13.72 54.67
N PRO A 359 4.03 13.72 55.79
CA PRO A 359 2.59 13.42 55.77
C PRO A 359 1.75 14.36 54.90
N ASP A 360 2.20 15.61 54.71
CA ASP A 360 1.47 16.63 53.94
C ASP A 360 1.55 16.41 52.42
N TRP A 361 2.44 15.54 51.95
CA TRP A 361 2.58 15.23 50.53
C TRP A 361 1.45 14.33 50.06
N LYS A 362 0.45 14.94 49.41
CA LYS A 362 -0.67 14.26 48.73
C LYS A 362 -0.27 13.57 47.42
N PHE A 363 0.91 12.95 47.39
CA PHE A 363 1.40 12.19 46.24
C PHE A 363 0.96 10.72 46.36
N GLY A 364 0.49 10.13 45.26
CA GLY A 364 0.09 8.72 45.17
C GLY A 364 -1.40 8.49 44.96
N ILE A 365 -1.70 7.49 44.15
CA ILE A 365 -3.03 7.04 43.73
C ILE A 365 -3.05 5.49 43.82
N PRO A 366 -4.17 4.84 44.20
CA PRO A 366 -4.26 3.39 44.16
C PRO A 366 -3.96 2.84 42.77
N ALA A 367 -3.31 1.67 42.66
CA ALA A 367 -2.97 1.10 41.36
C ALA A 367 -4.20 0.87 40.46
N ALA A 368 -5.35 0.50 41.04
CA ALA A 368 -6.61 0.34 40.31
C ALA A 368 -7.11 1.67 39.72
N ASP A 369 -7.15 2.73 40.52
CA ASP A 369 -7.54 4.07 40.09
C ASP A 369 -6.57 4.65 39.05
N TYR A 370 -5.27 4.32 39.13
CA TYR A 370 -4.29 4.71 38.12
C TYR A 370 -4.57 4.05 36.78
N VAL A 371 -4.77 2.72 36.76
CA VAL A 371 -5.06 1.97 35.53
C VAL A 371 -6.36 2.45 34.89
N GLU A 372 -7.42 2.62 35.68
CA GLU A 372 -8.68 3.17 35.23
C GLU A 372 -8.51 4.61 34.72
N GLY A 373 -7.75 5.42 35.47
CA GLY A 373 -7.41 6.80 35.14
C GLY A 373 -6.70 6.96 33.80
N SER A 374 -5.70 6.10 33.55
CA SER A 374 -4.97 6.03 32.28
C SER A 374 -5.87 5.58 31.13
N ALA A 375 -6.77 4.61 31.36
CA ALA A 375 -7.67 4.12 30.33
C ALA A 375 -8.70 5.17 29.91
N THR A 376 -9.24 5.95 30.86
CA THR A 376 -10.13 7.08 30.59
C THR A 376 -9.38 8.23 29.93
N LEU A 377 -8.16 8.56 30.38
CA LEU A 377 -7.33 9.59 29.77
C LEU A 377 -7.02 9.28 28.30
N ALA A 378 -6.65 8.04 28.00
CA ALA A 378 -6.39 7.60 26.64
C ALA A 378 -7.65 7.69 25.76
N SER A 379 -8.82 7.32 26.29
CA SER A 379 -10.11 7.44 25.58
C SER A 379 -10.43 8.91 25.28
N SER A 380 -10.24 9.78 26.28
CA SER A 380 -10.49 11.21 26.15
C SER A 380 -9.56 11.85 25.11
N LEU A 381 -8.27 11.51 25.13
CA LEU A 381 -7.32 11.95 24.10
C LEU A 381 -7.70 11.42 22.70
N TYR A 382 -8.12 10.17 22.59
CA TYR A 382 -8.51 9.57 21.31
C TYR A 382 -9.74 10.26 20.71
N ASN A 383 -10.84 10.35 21.46
CA ASN A 383 -12.08 10.97 20.99
C ASN A 383 -11.89 12.45 20.64
N GLN A 384 -11.08 13.19 21.42
CA GLN A 384 -10.70 14.56 21.08
C GLN A 384 -9.85 14.64 19.81
N ALA A 385 -8.87 13.75 19.66
CA ALA A 385 -7.96 13.77 18.51
C ALA A 385 -8.64 13.38 17.19
N LEU A 386 -9.65 12.49 17.24
CA LEU A 386 -10.49 12.19 16.09
C LEU A 386 -11.18 13.43 15.52
N GLY A 387 -11.36 14.49 16.32
CA GLY A 387 -11.84 15.79 15.87
C GLY A 387 -13.32 15.83 15.46
N ILE A 388 -14.05 14.73 15.66
CA ILE A 388 -15.47 14.56 15.34
C ILE A 388 -16.26 14.53 16.65
N PRO A 389 -17.44 15.18 16.73
CA PRO A 389 -18.28 15.13 17.93
C PRO A 389 -18.74 13.72 18.28
N THR A 390 -18.76 13.40 19.58
CA THR A 390 -19.29 12.11 20.09
C THR A 390 -20.82 12.06 20.11
N GLY A 391 -21.51 13.17 19.83
CA GLY A 391 -22.96 13.20 19.73
C GLY A 391 -23.51 14.52 19.19
N PRO A 392 -24.86 14.66 19.13
CA PRO A 392 -25.52 15.84 18.56
C PRO A 392 -25.31 17.12 19.39
N HIS A 393 -24.83 17.00 20.64
CA HIS A 393 -24.42 18.15 21.45
C HIS A 393 -23.32 18.99 20.77
N GLY A 394 -22.51 18.38 19.89
CA GLY A 394 -21.47 19.09 19.14
C GLY A 394 -21.98 20.30 18.35
N ALA A 395 -23.23 20.26 17.87
CA ALA A 395 -23.79 21.34 17.03
C ALA A 395 -23.96 22.66 17.80
N PHE A 396 -24.22 22.55 19.11
CA PHE A 396 -24.37 23.71 20.00
C PHE A 396 -23.04 24.44 20.21
N ARG A 397 -21.93 23.74 20.04
CA ARG A 397 -20.60 24.29 20.27
C ARG A 397 -20.22 25.35 19.24
N ASP A 398 -20.65 25.18 18.00
CA ASP A 398 -20.46 26.16 16.91
C ASP A 398 -21.08 27.53 17.26
N TYR A 399 -22.10 27.54 18.13
CA TYR A 399 -22.80 28.73 18.62
C TYR A 399 -22.41 29.12 20.06
N GLN A 400 -21.32 28.56 20.60
CA GLN A 400 -20.83 28.82 21.96
C GLN A 400 -21.87 28.52 23.06
N VAL A 401 -22.70 27.50 22.84
CA VAL A 401 -23.64 26.99 23.85
C VAL A 401 -23.06 25.73 24.47
N ASP A 402 -22.95 25.71 25.80
CA ASP A 402 -22.46 24.54 26.54
C ASP A 402 -23.50 23.41 26.47
N ALA A 403 -23.10 22.26 25.96
CA ALA A 403 -23.98 21.14 25.73
C ALA A 403 -23.30 19.79 26.02
N ILE A 404 -24.09 18.83 26.49
CA ILE A 404 -23.65 17.45 26.74
C ILE A 404 -24.70 16.45 26.27
N THR A 405 -24.27 15.25 25.89
CA THR A 405 -25.16 14.12 25.66
C THR A 405 -25.14 13.16 26.84
N LEU A 406 -26.33 12.90 27.38
CA LEU A 406 -26.61 12.02 28.48
C LEU A 406 -27.24 10.75 27.93
N GLU A 407 -26.49 9.66 27.93
CA GLU A 407 -26.97 8.36 27.47
C GLU A 407 -27.17 7.42 28.65
N ILE A 408 -28.40 6.97 28.84
CA ILE A 408 -28.77 6.09 29.94
C ILE A 408 -28.69 4.64 29.47
N PHE A 409 -27.93 3.82 30.19
CA PHE A 409 -27.75 2.40 29.93
C PHE A 409 -28.56 1.58 30.95
N PRO A 410 -29.71 1.02 30.55
CA PRO A 410 -30.52 0.18 31.42
C PRO A 410 -29.86 -1.18 31.68
N GLN A 411 -30.07 -1.74 32.87
CA GLN A 411 -29.78 -3.14 33.19
C GLN A 411 -30.59 -4.09 32.26
N PHE A 412 -30.02 -5.24 31.85
CA PHE A 412 -30.62 -6.21 30.89
C PHE A 412 -32.14 -6.35 30.96
N SER A 413 -32.78 -6.16 29.79
CA SER A 413 -34.23 -6.29 29.51
C SER A 413 -35.16 -5.57 30.51
N SER A 414 -34.72 -4.52 31.20
CA SER A 414 -35.51 -3.81 32.21
C SER A 414 -36.70 -3.02 31.66
N LEU A 415 -36.75 -2.77 30.34
CA LEU A 415 -37.88 -2.11 29.69
C LEU A 415 -39.14 -2.98 29.57
N GLU A 416 -39.04 -4.29 29.74
CA GLU A 416 -40.21 -5.21 29.76
C GLU A 416 -40.97 -5.15 31.09
N ASN A 417 -40.28 -4.89 32.21
CA ASN A 417 -40.91 -4.79 33.53
C ASN A 417 -41.37 -3.36 33.81
N ILE A 418 -42.69 -3.13 33.77
CA ILE A 418 -43.34 -1.83 33.96
C ILE A 418 -42.88 -1.13 35.26
N ALA A 419 -42.71 -1.87 36.36
CA ALA A 419 -42.33 -1.26 37.64
C ALA A 419 -40.88 -0.72 37.61
N ARG A 420 -39.95 -1.47 37.04
CA ARG A 420 -38.55 -1.02 36.87
C ARG A 420 -38.42 0.07 35.83
N ARG A 421 -39.17 -0.02 34.74
CA ARG A 421 -39.26 1.03 33.72
C ARG A 421 -39.72 2.35 34.32
N ASN A 422 -40.72 2.33 35.20
CA ASN A 422 -41.19 3.54 35.89
C ASN A 422 -40.14 4.09 36.86
N ASP A 423 -39.44 3.23 37.60
CA ASP A 423 -38.36 3.66 38.50
C ASP A 423 -37.20 4.30 37.73
N LEU A 424 -36.77 3.69 36.62
CA LEU A 424 -35.72 4.25 35.75
C LEU A 424 -36.15 5.60 35.16
N LEU A 425 -37.37 5.68 34.61
CA LEU A 425 -37.92 6.92 34.07
C LEU A 425 -37.93 8.01 35.14
N LEU A 426 -38.40 7.68 36.35
CA LEU A 426 -38.43 8.59 37.49
C LEU A 426 -37.03 9.08 37.84
N ARG A 427 -36.05 8.18 38.06
CA ARG A 427 -34.68 8.55 38.42
C ARG A 427 -34.01 9.42 37.36
N SER A 428 -34.17 9.06 36.09
CA SER A 428 -33.63 9.83 34.96
C SER A 428 -34.30 11.20 34.85
N ALA A 429 -35.62 11.30 34.98
CA ALA A 429 -36.33 12.58 34.94
C ALA A 429 -35.95 13.48 36.12
N ARG A 430 -35.76 12.90 37.32
CA ARG A 430 -35.28 13.63 38.51
C ARG A 430 -33.86 14.15 38.36
N LEU A 431 -32.98 13.40 37.68
CA LEU A 431 -31.64 13.87 37.33
C LEU A 431 -31.73 15.12 36.45
N ILE A 432 -32.48 15.05 35.34
CA ILE A 432 -32.62 16.17 34.40
C ILE A 432 -33.27 17.38 35.07
N GLU A 433 -34.32 17.19 35.89
CA GLU A 433 -34.93 18.25 36.69
C GLU A 433 -33.88 18.96 37.58
N GLY A 434 -33.02 18.19 38.27
CA GLY A 434 -31.94 18.74 39.09
C GLY A 434 -30.92 19.55 38.28
N VAL A 435 -30.54 19.07 37.10
CA VAL A 435 -29.62 19.79 36.21
C VAL A 435 -30.27 21.09 35.71
N ILE A 436 -31.54 21.05 35.30
CA ILE A 436 -32.28 22.24 34.85
C ILE A 436 -32.39 23.27 35.99
N ARG A 437 -32.67 22.86 37.24
CA ARG A 437 -32.68 23.78 38.38
C ARG A 437 -31.34 24.49 38.55
N SER A 438 -30.25 23.74 38.41
CA SER A 438 -28.88 24.25 38.56
C SER A 438 -28.57 25.27 37.45
N VAL A 439 -28.87 24.94 36.19
CA VAL A 439 -28.69 25.87 35.04
C VAL A 439 -29.63 27.06 35.13
N ASN A 440 -30.87 26.88 35.57
CA ASN A 440 -31.87 27.94 35.73
C ASN A 440 -31.41 28.99 36.75
N ASN A 441 -30.67 28.59 37.78
CA ASN A 441 -30.15 29.49 38.81
C ASN A 441 -28.89 30.29 38.40
N LEU A 442 -28.24 29.94 37.28
CA LEU A 442 -27.06 30.67 36.80
C LEU A 442 -27.45 32.09 36.36
N LEU A 443 -26.93 33.11 37.03
CA LEU A 443 -27.20 34.53 36.70
C LEU A 443 -26.34 35.05 35.53
N GLU A 444 -25.22 34.39 35.27
CA GLU A 444 -24.34 34.67 34.15
C GLU A 444 -24.07 33.36 33.39
N LYS A 445 -23.55 33.45 32.16
CA LYS A 445 -22.99 32.27 31.48
C LYS A 445 -21.90 31.65 32.36
N PHE A 446 -21.56 30.38 32.17
CA PHE A 446 -20.53 29.72 32.98
C PHE A 446 -19.17 30.46 32.86
N HIS A 447 -18.88 31.35 33.82
CA HIS A 447 -17.67 32.17 33.87
C HIS A 447 -16.81 31.72 35.05
N GLN A 448 -15.93 30.74 34.82
CA GLN A 448 -14.69 30.48 35.58
C GLN A 448 -13.99 29.16 35.22
N SER A 449 -14.59 28.33 34.37
CA SER A 449 -14.22 26.91 34.30
C SER A 449 -13.37 26.61 33.06
N PHE A 450 -12.44 25.67 33.23
CA PHE A 450 -11.51 25.26 32.19
C PHE A 450 -12.28 24.74 30.96
N PHE A 451 -12.04 25.31 29.78
CA PHE A 451 -12.52 24.78 28.49
C PHE A 451 -11.53 23.78 27.87
N LEU A 452 -10.34 23.68 28.47
CA LEU A 452 -9.21 22.88 28.04
C LEU A 452 -8.79 21.96 29.21
N TYR A 453 -9.34 20.76 29.22
CA TYR A 453 -9.09 19.74 30.24
C TYR A 453 -9.19 18.34 29.66
N LEU A 454 -8.57 17.38 30.34
CA LEU A 454 -8.69 15.95 30.06
C LEU A 454 -9.31 15.25 31.26
N LEU A 455 -10.29 14.38 31.04
CA LEU A 455 -10.89 13.58 32.11
C LEU A 455 -10.05 12.32 32.35
N THR A 456 -9.81 12.03 33.63
CA THR A 456 -9.18 10.77 34.08
C THR A 456 -10.21 9.91 34.82
N SER A 457 -11.27 10.51 35.35
CA SER A 457 -12.43 9.80 35.86
C SER A 457 -13.63 10.77 35.86
N PRO A 458 -14.87 10.33 36.10
CA PRO A 458 -16.02 11.22 36.20
C PRO A 458 -15.84 12.37 37.22
N ALA A 459 -14.96 12.19 38.21
CA ALA A 459 -14.70 13.16 39.28
C ALA A 459 -13.27 13.74 39.28
N LYS A 460 -12.43 13.43 38.28
CA LYS A 460 -11.04 13.92 38.22
C LYS A 460 -10.67 14.41 36.84
N PHE A 461 -10.00 15.57 36.78
CA PHE A 461 -9.58 16.21 35.54
C PHE A 461 -8.13 16.69 35.60
N VAL A 462 -7.52 16.86 34.43
CA VAL A 462 -6.18 17.44 34.25
C VAL A 462 -6.34 18.75 33.49
N SER A 463 -5.93 19.86 34.10
CA SER A 463 -5.98 21.20 33.48
C SER A 463 -4.87 21.40 32.45
N VAL A 464 -5.09 22.30 31.49
CA VAL A 464 -4.12 22.71 30.45
C VAL A 464 -2.69 22.98 30.96
N GLY A 465 -2.53 23.66 32.09
CA GLY A 465 -1.20 23.97 32.62
C GLY A 465 -0.36 22.74 33.01
N VAL A 466 -0.99 21.59 33.27
CA VAL A 466 -0.31 20.35 33.66
C VAL A 466 0.02 19.51 32.43
N TYR A 467 -0.96 19.24 31.56
CA TYR A 467 -0.74 18.37 30.41
C TYR A 467 0.15 19.02 29.33
N MET A 468 0.16 20.36 29.22
CA MET A 468 1.02 21.06 28.24
C MET A 468 2.51 20.84 28.49
N ILE A 469 2.90 20.48 29.73
CA ILE A 469 4.29 20.17 30.08
C ILE A 469 4.73 18.90 29.34
N ALA A 470 3.89 17.86 29.29
CA ALA A 470 4.21 16.62 28.59
C ALA A 470 4.46 16.87 27.10
N PHE A 471 3.55 17.61 26.45
CA PHE A 471 3.69 18.02 25.05
C PHE A 471 4.94 18.86 24.79
N ALA A 472 5.19 19.88 25.62
CA ALA A 472 6.33 20.77 25.46
C ALA A 472 7.67 20.02 25.58
N LEU A 473 7.78 19.09 26.54
CA LEU A 473 8.95 18.22 26.69
C LEU A 473 9.09 17.27 25.49
N LEU A 474 7.99 16.71 25.00
CA LEU A 474 7.99 15.79 23.87
C LEU A 474 8.48 16.48 22.58
N VAL A 475 8.08 17.73 22.34
CA VAL A 475 8.33 18.47 21.09
C VAL A 475 9.62 19.32 21.13
N ALA A 476 10.14 19.66 22.32
CA ALA A 476 11.40 20.40 22.52
C ALA A 476 12.63 19.87 21.74
N PRO A 477 12.81 18.55 21.52
CA PRO A 477 13.91 18.01 20.71
C PRO A 477 13.96 18.55 19.27
N LEU A 478 12.81 18.80 18.63
CA LEU A 478 12.74 19.17 17.21
C LEU A 478 13.54 20.45 16.89
N PRO A 479 13.29 21.61 17.55
CA PRO A 479 14.04 22.85 17.27
C PRO A 479 15.51 22.74 17.70
N LEU A 480 15.82 21.98 18.76
CA LEU A 480 17.20 21.75 19.20
C LEU A 480 18.02 21.00 18.14
N VAL A 481 17.46 19.91 17.62
CA VAL A 481 18.11 19.11 16.59
C VAL A 481 18.18 19.88 15.27
N ALA A 482 17.13 20.60 14.89
CA ALA A 482 17.14 21.47 13.71
C ALA A 482 18.29 22.49 13.78
N ALA A 483 18.39 23.24 14.89
CA ALA A 483 19.47 24.19 15.10
C ALA A 483 20.86 23.53 15.06
N SER A 484 21.00 22.34 15.66
CA SER A 484 22.28 21.61 15.64
C SER A 484 22.71 21.16 14.24
N LEU A 485 21.77 20.70 13.42
CA LEU A 485 22.04 20.28 12.04
C LEU A 485 22.42 21.48 11.17
N TYR A 486 21.77 22.62 11.36
CA TYR A 486 22.10 23.85 10.66
C TYR A 486 23.51 24.36 11.01
N VAL A 487 23.84 24.45 12.30
CA VAL A 487 25.16 24.94 12.77
C VAL A 487 26.31 23.99 12.38
N ASN A 488 26.10 22.68 12.43
CA ASN A 488 27.12 21.72 12.02
C ASN A 488 27.41 21.81 10.51
N SER A 489 26.38 22.06 9.71
CA SER A 489 26.54 22.26 8.27
C SER A 489 27.30 23.56 7.95
N SER A 490 27.05 24.65 8.67
CA SER A 490 27.76 25.92 8.45
C SER A 490 29.23 25.86 8.92
N ASN A 491 29.51 25.16 10.02
CA ASN A 491 30.87 25.03 10.54
C ASN A 491 31.79 24.16 9.67
N SER A 492 31.25 23.11 9.03
CA SER A 492 32.02 22.23 8.14
C SER A 492 32.64 23.00 6.96
N ASP A 493 31.90 23.96 6.39
CA ASP A 493 32.36 24.81 5.27
C ASP A 493 33.45 25.81 5.69
N SER A 494 33.46 26.28 6.94
CA SER A 494 34.46 27.23 7.46
C SER A 494 35.86 26.62 7.65
N SER A 495 35.95 25.31 7.83
CA SER A 495 37.23 24.60 8.06
C SER A 495 38.08 24.42 6.79
N VAL A 496 37.46 24.53 5.60
CA VAL A 496 38.10 24.33 4.29
C VAL A 496 38.75 25.62 3.74
N LYS A 497 38.40 26.80 4.28
CA LYS A 497 38.99 28.09 3.85
C LYS A 497 39.95 28.69 4.87
N LYS A 498 41.13 28.07 5.05
CA LYS A 498 42.33 28.77 5.57
C LYS A 498 43.10 29.42 4.42
N GLY A 499 42.51 30.46 3.83
CA GLY A 499 43.15 31.37 2.88
C GLY A 499 42.40 32.70 2.93
N LYS A 500 43.11 33.81 3.19
CA LYS A 500 42.51 35.15 3.43
C LYS A 500 41.44 35.49 2.38
N PRO A 501 40.15 35.71 2.74
CA PRO A 501 39.15 36.21 1.80
C PRO A 501 38.92 37.72 1.97
N ALA A 502 38.59 38.38 0.87
CA ALA A 502 38.08 39.75 0.86
C ALA A 502 36.66 39.84 1.48
N PRO A 503 36.26 40.99 2.07
CA PRO A 503 35.11 41.05 3.00
C PRO A 503 33.72 40.93 2.37
N SER A 504 33.58 40.93 1.04
CA SER A 504 32.28 41.07 0.36
C SER A 504 31.68 39.76 -0.20
N ALA A 505 32.41 38.65 -0.21
CA ALA A 505 31.98 37.41 -0.89
C ALA A 505 31.46 36.29 0.04
N ILE A 506 31.46 36.49 1.37
CA ILE A 506 31.09 35.44 2.34
C ILE A 506 29.56 35.40 2.59
N ILE A 507 28.86 36.53 2.45
CA ILE A 507 27.43 36.65 2.78
C ILE A 507 26.51 36.10 1.67
N THR A 508 27.02 35.93 0.45
CA THR A 508 26.18 35.60 -0.73
C THR A 508 26.07 34.11 -1.06
N LEU A 509 26.91 33.22 -0.52
CA LEU A 509 26.89 31.79 -0.89
C LEU A 509 26.14 30.90 0.12
N GLU A 510 26.21 31.19 1.42
CA GLU A 510 25.53 30.42 2.47
C GLU A 510 23.99 30.58 2.43
N SER A 511 23.51 31.74 1.97
CA SER A 511 22.07 32.07 1.90
C SER A 511 21.31 31.27 0.84
N TRP A 512 21.97 30.75 -0.20
CA TRP A 512 21.30 30.05 -1.31
C TRP A 512 21.06 28.56 -1.03
N LYS A 513 21.91 27.90 -0.23
CA LYS A 513 21.73 26.48 0.14
C LYS A 513 20.45 26.26 0.98
N TRP A 514 20.21 27.13 1.96
CA TRP A 514 18.97 27.10 2.75
C TRP A 514 17.75 27.39 1.88
N LEU A 515 17.85 28.35 0.95
CA LEU A 515 16.76 28.69 0.04
C LEU A 515 16.34 27.49 -0.84
N TYR A 516 17.30 26.65 -1.25
CA TYR A 516 17.03 25.43 -2.01
C TYR A 516 16.35 24.34 -1.17
N ALA A 517 16.81 24.13 0.07
CA ALA A 517 16.16 23.20 1.01
C ALA A 517 14.72 23.66 1.35
N THR A 518 14.54 24.96 1.59
CA THR A 518 13.24 25.58 1.81
C THR A 518 12.34 25.45 0.59
N LYS A 519 12.87 25.63 -0.64
CA LYS A 519 12.12 25.39 -1.87
C LYS A 519 11.63 23.94 -1.98
N LYS A 520 12.48 22.95 -1.66
CA LYS A 520 12.09 21.53 -1.65
C LYS A 520 10.99 21.25 -0.63
N ALA A 521 11.16 21.71 0.61
CA ALA A 521 10.15 21.55 1.65
C ALA A 521 8.82 22.22 1.23
N PHE A 522 8.89 23.43 0.68
CA PHE A 522 7.72 24.18 0.18
C PHE A 522 6.96 23.40 -0.91
N ILE A 523 7.66 22.80 -1.87
CA ILE A 523 7.02 21.99 -2.93
C ILE A 523 6.25 20.79 -2.31
N VAL A 524 6.84 20.11 -1.32
CA VAL A 524 6.18 18.96 -0.67
C VAL A 524 4.99 19.41 0.19
N HIS A 525 5.09 20.54 0.89
CA HIS A 525 3.93 21.12 1.58
C HIS A 525 2.83 21.55 0.59
N LEU A 526 3.18 22.12 -0.56
CA LEU A 526 2.23 22.45 -1.62
C LEU A 526 1.56 21.19 -2.19
N TRP A 527 2.30 20.07 -2.30
CA TRP A 527 1.71 18.77 -2.63
C TRP A 527 0.72 18.31 -1.54
N GLY A 528 1.08 18.45 -0.26
CA GLY A 528 0.17 18.21 0.86
C GLY A 528 -1.13 19.01 0.75
N SER A 529 -1.05 20.29 0.34
CA SER A 529 -2.22 21.12 0.05
C SER A 529 -3.08 20.54 -1.07
N VAL A 530 -2.46 20.12 -2.18
CA VAL A 530 -3.19 19.51 -3.31
C VAL A 530 -3.87 18.21 -2.86
N VAL A 531 -3.18 17.35 -2.12
CA VAL A 531 -3.73 16.10 -1.57
C VAL A 531 -4.91 16.36 -0.65
N SER A 532 -4.85 17.43 0.15
CA SER A 532 -5.94 17.88 1.02
C SER A 532 -7.15 18.39 0.25
N LEU A 533 -7.02 18.72 -1.04
CA LEU A 533 -8.13 19.18 -1.89
C LEU A 533 -8.75 18.04 -2.73
N LEU A 534 -8.07 16.91 -2.88
CA LEU A 534 -8.53 15.79 -3.72
C LEU A 534 -9.91 15.23 -3.33
N PRO A 535 -10.27 15.09 -2.03
CA PRO A 535 -11.58 14.56 -1.67
C PRO A 535 -12.76 15.34 -2.25
N TYR A 536 -12.62 16.66 -2.47
CA TYR A 536 -13.62 17.46 -3.19
C TYR A 536 -14.07 16.83 -4.51
N PHE A 537 -13.08 16.44 -5.32
CA PHE A 537 -13.30 15.91 -6.66
C PHE A 537 -13.77 14.46 -6.62
N ILE A 538 -13.31 13.68 -5.63
CA ILE A 538 -13.68 12.27 -5.48
C ILE A 538 -15.14 12.13 -5.06
N CYS A 539 -15.62 12.99 -4.15
CA CYS A 539 -17.02 12.96 -3.69
C CYS A 539 -18.04 13.36 -4.76
N GLN A 540 -17.61 13.98 -5.87
CA GLN A 540 -18.48 14.27 -7.02
C GLN A 540 -18.74 13.04 -7.89
N ILE A 541 -18.00 11.94 -7.69
CA ILE A 541 -18.18 10.70 -8.45
C ILE A 541 -19.34 9.91 -7.82
N PRO A 542 -20.47 9.72 -8.53
CA PRO A 542 -21.61 9.01 -7.99
C PRO A 542 -21.28 7.52 -7.75
N SER A 543 -21.90 6.92 -6.73
CA SER A 543 -21.86 5.48 -6.40
C SER A 543 -20.50 4.87 -6.00
N CYS A 544 -19.52 5.68 -5.58
CA CYS A 544 -18.27 5.15 -5.02
C CYS A 544 -18.45 4.61 -3.59
N THR A 545 -17.90 3.41 -3.35
CA THR A 545 -17.73 2.87 -1.98
C THR A 545 -16.54 3.55 -1.27
N PRO A 546 -16.50 3.63 0.08
CA PRO A 546 -15.37 4.22 0.80
C PRO A 546 -14.01 3.61 0.44
N THR A 547 -13.97 2.31 0.18
CA THR A 547 -12.76 1.60 -0.27
C THR A 547 -12.30 2.04 -1.65
N THR A 548 -13.22 2.25 -2.60
CA THR A 548 -12.88 2.75 -3.93
C THR A 548 -12.42 4.20 -3.89
N SER A 549 -13.07 5.04 -3.08
CA SER A 549 -12.70 6.43 -2.90
C SER A 549 -11.30 6.58 -2.29
N PHE A 550 -10.98 5.75 -1.28
CA PHE A 550 -9.63 5.65 -0.73
C PHE A 550 -8.58 5.29 -1.78
N ALA A 551 -8.84 4.28 -2.61
CA ALA A 551 -7.91 3.85 -3.66
C ALA A 551 -7.69 4.93 -4.74
N ILE A 552 -8.75 5.65 -5.13
CA ILE A 552 -8.67 6.79 -6.05
C ILE A 552 -7.83 7.91 -5.42
N TRP A 553 -8.07 8.24 -4.15
CA TRP A 553 -7.31 9.26 -3.43
C TRP A 553 -5.82 8.92 -3.36
N VAL A 554 -5.45 7.68 -3.01
CA VAL A 554 -4.05 7.24 -3.01
C VAL A 554 -3.43 7.38 -4.40
N SER A 555 -4.13 6.94 -5.44
CA SER A 555 -3.63 6.97 -6.81
C SER A 555 -3.41 8.41 -7.31
N LEU A 556 -4.37 9.31 -7.05
CA LEU A 556 -4.26 10.73 -7.42
C LEU A 556 -3.21 11.47 -6.59
N SER A 557 -3.04 11.13 -5.31
CA SER A 557 -1.99 11.68 -4.45
C SER A 557 -0.58 11.33 -4.95
N VAL A 558 -0.38 10.08 -5.40
CA VAL A 558 0.89 9.65 -5.98
C VAL A 558 1.13 10.33 -7.33
N LEU A 559 0.10 10.39 -8.20
CA LEU A 559 0.19 11.06 -9.49
C LEU A 559 0.52 12.55 -9.33
N SER A 560 -0.14 13.26 -8.40
CA SER A 560 0.10 14.68 -8.16
C SER A 560 1.50 14.94 -7.61
N LEU A 561 2.05 14.05 -6.77
CA LEU A 561 3.44 14.14 -6.30
C LEU A 561 4.43 14.06 -7.48
N VAL A 562 4.22 13.09 -8.38
CA VAL A 562 5.06 12.90 -9.57
C VAL A 562 4.99 14.12 -10.49
N VAL A 563 3.78 14.64 -10.75
CA VAL A 563 3.58 15.83 -11.59
C VAL A 563 4.26 17.05 -10.96
N MET A 564 4.05 17.31 -9.67
CA MET A 564 4.67 18.42 -8.95
C MET A 564 6.20 18.32 -8.97
N TYR A 565 6.75 17.12 -8.79
CA TYR A 565 8.19 16.89 -8.89
C TYR A 565 8.70 17.18 -10.31
N VAL A 566 8.01 16.72 -11.36
CA VAL A 566 8.42 16.96 -12.76
C VAL A 566 8.32 18.43 -13.16
N VAL A 567 7.28 19.15 -12.71
CA VAL A 567 7.01 20.54 -13.10
C VAL A 567 7.86 21.54 -12.30
N LEU A 568 8.04 21.33 -10.99
CA LEU A 568 8.72 22.28 -10.10
C LEU A 568 10.22 21.96 -9.89
N ALA A 569 10.68 20.74 -10.21
CA ALA A 569 12.11 20.45 -10.31
C ALA A 569 12.66 21.00 -11.63
N SER A 570 12.99 22.30 -11.64
CA SER A 570 13.70 22.92 -12.74
C SER A 570 15.04 22.20 -13.00
N PRO A 571 15.39 21.91 -14.27
CA PRO A 571 16.70 21.42 -14.66
C PRO A 571 17.70 22.57 -14.64
N SER A 572 18.20 22.95 -13.46
CA SER A 572 19.33 23.88 -13.36
C SER A 572 20.64 23.11 -13.21
N SER A 573 21.40 23.13 -14.31
CA SER A 573 22.84 22.87 -14.44
C SER A 573 23.41 21.56 -13.88
N HIS A 574 23.69 20.64 -14.80
CA HIS A 574 24.74 19.63 -14.70
C HIS A 574 26.07 20.22 -14.25
N ALA A 575 26.56 19.81 -13.08
CA ALA A 575 27.98 19.56 -12.82
C ALA A 575 28.13 18.84 -11.45
N ASN A 576 28.59 17.59 -11.46
CA ASN A 576 29.08 16.82 -10.29
C ASN A 576 28.10 16.55 -9.12
N GLU A 577 27.02 15.81 -9.38
CA GLU A 577 25.95 15.46 -8.42
C GLU A 577 26.31 14.42 -7.34
N SER A 578 27.44 13.73 -7.41
CA SER A 578 27.77 12.68 -6.42
C SER A 578 28.33 13.21 -5.09
N GLN A 579 28.80 14.47 -5.05
CA GLN A 579 29.43 15.06 -3.87
C GLN A 579 28.54 16.12 -3.17
N SER A 580 27.73 16.90 -3.90
CA SER A 580 26.86 17.95 -3.30
C SER A 580 25.64 17.39 -2.55
N GLN A 581 25.09 16.24 -2.97
CA GLN A 581 23.89 15.67 -2.33
C GLN A 581 24.10 15.22 -0.88
N ARG A 582 25.34 14.96 -0.47
CA ARG A 582 25.67 14.53 0.91
C ARG A 582 25.69 15.69 1.90
N GLU A 583 25.99 16.90 1.43
CA GLU A 583 26.03 18.12 2.26
C GLU A 583 24.65 18.80 2.42
N GLU A 584 23.70 18.53 1.52
CA GLU A 584 22.37 19.19 1.53
C GLU A 584 21.34 18.53 2.45
N TRP A 585 21.52 17.26 2.83
CA TRP A 585 20.55 16.55 3.67
C TRP A 585 20.38 17.14 5.08
N PRO A 586 21.45 17.50 5.83
CA PRO A 586 21.31 18.10 7.15
C PRO A 586 20.50 19.39 7.15
N ILE A 587 20.68 20.22 6.12
CA ILE A 587 19.94 21.49 5.97
C ILE A 587 18.47 21.21 5.65
N LEU A 588 18.17 20.28 4.74
CA LEU A 588 16.79 19.88 4.45
C LEU A 588 16.10 19.31 5.70
N LYS A 589 16.76 18.41 6.44
CA LYS A 589 16.24 17.85 7.68
C LYS A 589 16.00 18.95 8.73
N SER A 590 16.89 19.94 8.84
CA SER A 590 16.68 21.10 9.71
C SER A 590 15.39 21.87 9.36
N VAL A 591 15.12 22.10 8.07
CA VAL A 591 13.91 22.79 7.63
C VAL A 591 12.67 21.94 7.91
N THR A 592 12.70 20.64 7.61
CA THR A 592 11.59 19.71 7.89
C THR A 592 11.26 19.64 9.38
N LEU A 593 12.27 19.53 10.25
CA LEU A 593 12.07 19.51 11.71
C LEU A 593 11.45 20.82 12.23
N SER A 594 11.83 21.96 11.64
CA SER A 594 11.27 23.27 12.00
C SER A 594 9.80 23.39 11.56
N ALA A 595 9.46 22.86 10.37
CA ALA A 595 8.10 22.81 9.87
C ALA A 595 7.22 21.88 10.74
N ALA A 596 7.72 20.70 11.10
CA ALA A 596 7.04 19.77 11.99
C ALA A 596 6.79 20.38 13.37
N PHE A 597 7.79 21.03 13.97
CA PHE A 597 7.64 21.76 15.24
C PHE A 597 6.56 22.84 15.17
N THR A 598 6.59 23.66 14.12
CA THR A 598 5.62 24.74 13.92
C THR A 598 4.21 24.19 13.75
N GLY A 599 4.05 23.14 12.93
CA GLY A 599 2.76 22.49 12.71
C GLY A 599 2.18 21.84 13.96
N LEU A 600 3.01 21.16 14.77
CA LEU A 600 2.58 20.58 16.05
C LEU A 600 2.18 21.67 17.06
N CYS A 601 2.96 22.75 17.18
CA CYS A 601 2.64 23.87 18.05
C CYS A 601 1.33 24.56 17.64
N LEU A 602 1.12 24.82 16.35
CA LEU A 602 -0.14 25.37 15.84
C LEU A 602 -1.31 24.44 16.14
N MET A 603 -1.14 23.14 15.90
CA MET A 603 -2.18 22.16 16.19
C MET A 603 -2.50 22.08 17.68
N SER A 604 -1.51 22.25 18.57
CA SER A 604 -1.74 22.20 20.02
C SER A 604 -2.66 23.30 20.54
N VAL A 605 -2.74 24.42 19.82
CA VAL A 605 -3.66 25.54 20.14
C VAL A 605 -5.08 25.24 19.67
N ILE A 606 -5.23 24.54 18.54
CA ILE A 606 -6.54 24.26 17.92
C ILE A 606 -7.15 22.98 18.52
N ASN A 607 -6.39 21.89 18.54
CA ASN A 607 -6.76 20.61 19.11
C ASN A 607 -5.52 19.95 19.72
N PHE A 608 -5.38 20.12 21.04
CA PHE A 608 -4.28 19.59 21.83
C PHE A 608 -4.12 18.08 21.67
N ALA A 609 -5.21 17.33 21.70
CA ALA A 609 -5.15 15.87 21.68
C ALA A 609 -4.57 15.34 20.36
N THR A 610 -4.93 15.94 19.22
CA THR A 610 -4.32 15.62 17.92
C THR A 610 -2.84 15.97 17.91
N ALA A 611 -2.44 17.10 18.51
CA ALA A 611 -1.04 17.50 18.60
C ALA A 611 -0.22 16.57 19.51
N GLU A 612 -0.77 16.11 20.63
CA GLU A 612 -0.11 15.18 21.55
C GLU A 612 0.09 13.80 20.90
N ILE A 613 -0.96 13.22 20.31
CA ILE A 613 -0.86 11.95 19.56
C ILE A 613 0.08 12.12 18.36
N GLY A 614 -0.03 13.25 17.66
CA GLY A 614 0.86 13.64 16.57
C GLY A 614 2.32 13.73 17.02
N GLY A 615 2.59 14.30 18.20
CA GLY A 615 3.92 14.39 18.80
C GLY A 615 4.49 13.01 19.13
N LEU A 616 3.68 12.11 19.71
CA LEU A 616 4.10 10.74 20.06
C LEU A 616 4.48 9.92 18.81
N LEU A 617 3.85 10.19 17.66
CA LEU A 617 4.12 9.51 16.40
C LEU A 617 5.23 10.19 15.59
N MET A 618 5.12 11.50 15.38
CA MET A 618 6.00 12.25 14.49
C MET A 618 7.37 12.55 15.10
N VAL A 619 7.47 12.86 16.40
CA VAL A 619 8.77 13.22 17.01
C VAL A 619 9.77 12.08 16.89
N PRO A 620 9.46 10.83 17.29
CA PRO A 620 10.39 9.71 17.12
C PRO A 620 10.76 9.47 15.65
N MET A 621 9.77 9.53 14.74
CA MET A 621 9.99 9.39 13.30
C MET A 621 10.97 10.45 12.77
N CYS A 622 10.70 11.73 13.00
CA CYS A 622 11.51 12.85 12.52
C CYS A 622 12.94 12.84 13.12
N LEU A 623 13.09 12.46 14.40
CA LEU A 623 14.40 12.37 15.03
C LEU A 623 15.22 11.20 14.47
N MET A 624 14.62 10.02 14.32
CA MET A 624 15.30 8.79 13.91
C MET A 624 15.51 8.67 12.39
N ALA A 625 14.79 9.45 11.58
CA ALA A 625 14.93 9.45 10.13
C ALA A 625 16.37 9.78 9.71
N HIS A 626 17.06 8.80 9.14
CA HIS A 626 18.41 8.94 8.62
C HIS A 626 18.52 8.25 7.25
N PRO A 627 19.37 8.76 6.34
CA PRO A 627 19.61 8.09 5.08
C PRO A 627 20.21 6.70 5.36
N LEU A 628 19.61 5.64 4.82
CA LEU A 628 20.03 4.26 5.09
C LEU A 628 21.39 3.91 4.43
N LYS A 629 21.85 4.72 3.46
CA LYS A 629 23.03 4.45 2.59
C LYS A 629 24.36 4.29 3.35
N PRO A 630 24.68 5.11 4.38
CA PRO A 630 25.83 4.87 5.25
C PRO A 630 25.69 3.64 6.17
N ASP A 631 24.47 3.23 6.52
CA ASP A 631 24.22 2.21 7.55
C ASP A 631 24.31 0.77 7.05
N VAL A 632 23.90 0.54 5.79
CA VAL A 632 24.00 -0.77 5.13
C VAL A 632 25.47 -1.13 4.86
N LYS A 633 26.33 -0.14 4.59
CA LYS A 633 27.78 -0.36 4.39
C LYS A 633 28.54 -0.66 5.68
N ALA A 634 28.05 -0.21 6.83
CA ALA A 634 28.77 -0.31 8.11
C ALA A 634 28.72 -1.71 8.76
N ARG A 635 27.87 -2.64 8.27
CA ARG A 635 27.74 -4.04 8.75
C ARG A 635 27.76 -4.22 10.29
N SER A 636 27.13 -3.30 11.04
CA SER A 636 27.06 -3.36 12.50
C SER A 636 25.63 -3.65 12.98
N ILE A 637 25.50 -4.42 14.07
CA ILE A 637 24.19 -4.70 14.69
C ILE A 637 23.45 -3.41 15.06
N ARG A 638 24.20 -2.38 15.50
CA ARG A 638 23.63 -1.06 15.87
C ARG A 638 23.09 -0.29 14.65
N THR A 639 23.72 -0.43 13.48
CA THR A 639 23.26 0.24 12.26
C THR A 639 22.08 -0.51 11.64
N LEU A 640 22.07 -1.84 11.71
CA LEU A 640 20.93 -2.66 11.32
C LEU A 640 19.70 -2.39 12.19
N SER A 641 19.86 -2.34 13.52
CA SER A 641 18.74 -2.04 14.43
C SER A 641 18.18 -0.65 14.17
N ARG A 642 19.03 0.35 13.94
CA ARG A 642 18.60 1.70 13.57
C ARG A 642 17.84 1.73 12.24
N ALA A 643 18.33 1.02 11.23
CA ALA A 643 17.66 0.93 9.93
C ALA A 643 16.27 0.28 10.04
N VAL A 644 16.15 -0.81 10.81
CA VAL A 644 14.87 -1.48 11.09
C VAL A 644 13.93 -0.55 11.85
N CYS A 645 14.39 0.12 12.90
CA CYS A 645 13.58 1.10 13.62
C CYS A 645 13.10 2.24 12.71
N ASN A 646 13.96 2.75 11.83
CA ASN A 646 13.59 3.82 10.89
C ASN A 646 12.50 3.35 9.90
N LEU A 647 12.59 2.11 9.40
CA LEU A 647 11.55 1.54 8.53
C LEU A 647 10.22 1.32 9.27
N ILE A 648 10.26 0.79 10.51
CA ILE A 648 9.07 0.58 11.33
C ILE A 648 8.39 1.92 11.65
N LEU A 649 9.15 2.91 12.11
CA LEU A 649 8.63 4.25 12.42
C LEU A 649 8.12 4.96 11.16
N GLY A 650 8.79 4.76 10.02
CA GLY A 650 8.31 5.26 8.74
C GLY A 650 7.00 4.64 8.29
N PHE A 651 6.82 3.34 8.52
CA PHE A 651 5.56 2.67 8.22
C PHE A 651 4.44 3.11 9.15
N ILE A 652 4.67 3.04 10.47
CA ILE A 652 3.68 3.45 11.50
C ILE A 652 3.34 4.93 11.40
N GLY A 653 4.30 5.78 11.01
CA GLY A 653 4.11 7.22 10.82
C GLY A 653 3.33 7.59 9.54
N PHE A 654 2.96 6.63 8.70
CA PHE A 654 2.09 6.91 7.56
C PHE A 654 0.65 7.14 8.04
N PRO A 655 0.00 8.29 7.79
CA PRO A 655 -1.25 8.67 8.47
C PRO A 655 -2.41 7.65 8.35
N PRO A 656 -2.69 7.04 7.18
CA PRO A 656 -3.71 5.98 7.10
C PRO A 656 -3.37 4.76 7.94
N LEU A 657 -2.11 4.35 7.98
CA LEU A 657 -1.70 3.22 8.80
C LEU A 657 -1.72 3.56 10.28
N ALA A 658 -1.25 4.75 10.66
CA ALA A 658 -1.33 5.26 12.02
C ALA A 658 -2.77 5.22 12.54
N PHE A 659 -3.73 5.68 11.73
CA PHE A 659 -5.17 5.61 12.05
C PHE A 659 -5.64 4.16 12.22
N ILE A 660 -5.32 3.26 11.28
CA ILE A 660 -5.76 1.85 11.35
C ILE A 660 -5.17 1.16 12.60
N VAL A 661 -3.89 1.41 12.91
CA VAL A 661 -3.23 0.86 14.10
C VAL A 661 -3.87 1.41 15.38
N LEU A 662 -4.15 2.71 15.42
CA LEU A 662 -4.81 3.35 16.56
C LEU A 662 -6.24 2.82 16.72
N LYS A 663 -7.03 2.78 15.65
CA LYS A 663 -8.38 2.22 15.65
C LYS A 663 -8.39 0.76 16.09
N ALA A 664 -7.49 -0.07 15.57
CA ALA A 664 -7.37 -1.47 15.97
C ALA A 664 -6.99 -1.64 17.45
N ALA A 665 -6.16 -0.74 18.00
CA ALA A 665 -5.77 -0.76 19.40
C ALA A 665 -6.92 -0.36 20.36
N PHE A 666 -7.82 0.52 19.91
CA PHE A 666 -8.92 1.07 20.71
C PHE A 666 -10.23 0.30 20.54
N GLU A 667 -10.61 -0.07 19.32
CA GLU A 667 -11.88 -0.74 18.98
C GLU A 667 -11.74 -2.26 18.74
N GLY A 668 -10.51 -2.77 18.65
CA GLY A 668 -10.19 -4.19 18.39
C GLY A 668 -10.00 -4.51 16.89
N THR A 669 -9.30 -5.62 16.60
CA THR A 669 -8.90 -5.97 15.22
C THR A 669 -10.03 -6.52 14.33
N GLY A 670 -11.20 -6.82 14.90
CA GLY A 670 -12.31 -7.48 14.19
C GLY A 670 -13.19 -6.56 13.35
N SER A 671 -13.09 -5.23 13.52
CA SER A 671 -13.98 -4.23 12.91
C SER A 671 -13.30 -3.32 11.88
N THR A 672 -12.00 -3.46 11.64
CA THR A 672 -11.23 -2.50 10.83
C THR A 672 -11.26 -2.85 9.34
N ASN A 673 -11.79 -1.94 8.52
CA ASN A 673 -11.70 -1.98 7.06
C ASN A 673 -10.78 -0.85 6.56
N VAL A 674 -10.11 -1.05 5.42
CA VAL A 674 -9.28 -0.02 4.77
C VAL A 674 -10.12 1.21 4.40
N GLY A 675 -11.41 1.01 4.08
CA GLY A 675 -12.36 2.10 3.83
C GLY A 675 -12.66 2.99 5.04
N ASP A 676 -12.34 2.54 6.27
CA ASP A 676 -12.64 3.29 7.49
C ASP A 676 -11.85 4.60 7.58
N PHE A 677 -10.62 4.61 7.06
CA PHE A 677 -9.83 5.84 6.99
C PHE A 677 -10.52 6.88 6.09
N TRP A 678 -11.11 6.44 4.97
CA TRP A 678 -11.86 7.34 4.10
C TRP A 678 -13.11 7.88 4.80
N SER A 679 -13.88 7.01 5.46
CA SER A 679 -15.05 7.45 6.24
C SER A 679 -14.68 8.42 7.36
N TRP A 680 -13.54 8.21 8.02
CA TRP A 680 -13.00 9.15 9.00
C TRP A 680 -12.62 10.48 8.36
N VAL A 681 -11.89 10.47 7.24
CA VAL A 681 -11.53 11.69 6.49
C VAL A 681 -12.76 12.46 6.01
N GLU A 682 -13.76 11.76 5.49
CA GLU A 682 -15.04 12.34 5.08
C GLU A 682 -15.76 12.98 6.28
N SER A 683 -15.71 12.33 7.44
CA SER A 683 -16.25 12.87 8.69
C SER A 683 -15.39 14.01 9.25
N LEU A 684 -14.07 14.03 9.11
CA LEU A 684 -13.29 15.19 9.51
C LEU A 684 -13.66 16.41 8.67
N TRP A 685 -13.91 16.17 7.37
CA TRP A 685 -14.27 17.20 6.43
C TRP A 685 -15.69 17.73 6.67
N ALA A 686 -16.71 16.86 6.74
CA ALA A 686 -18.10 17.27 6.94
C ALA A 686 -18.30 18.09 8.23
N TRP A 687 -17.37 17.97 9.18
CA TRP A 687 -17.42 18.59 10.50
C TRP A 687 -16.38 19.70 10.68
N ASN A 688 -15.76 20.17 9.59
CA ASN A 688 -14.77 21.25 9.57
C ASN A 688 -13.63 21.07 10.60
N SER A 689 -13.16 19.82 10.75
CA SER A 689 -12.12 19.52 11.72
C SER A 689 -10.73 19.92 11.22
N ALA A 690 -10.00 20.70 12.02
CA ALA A 690 -8.60 21.05 11.82
C ALA A 690 -7.67 19.83 11.79
N THR A 691 -8.09 18.70 12.38
CA THR A 691 -7.34 17.43 12.30
C THR A 691 -7.10 17.03 10.85
N TYR A 692 -8.05 17.31 9.95
CA TYR A 692 -7.87 17.07 8.51
C TYR A 692 -6.71 17.89 7.93
N LEU A 693 -6.68 19.19 8.20
CA LEU A 693 -5.62 20.09 7.74
C LEU A 693 -4.27 19.67 8.29
N TYR A 694 -4.21 19.28 9.57
CA TYR A 694 -2.97 18.77 10.17
C TYR A 694 -2.44 17.52 9.44
N ILE A 695 -3.31 16.55 9.14
CA ILE A 695 -2.91 15.32 8.43
C ILE A 695 -2.33 15.64 7.05
N GLY A 696 -3.03 16.46 6.26
CA GLY A 696 -2.65 16.75 4.88
C GLY A 696 -1.54 17.80 4.71
N MET A 697 -1.47 18.80 5.59
CA MET A 697 -0.53 19.94 5.47
C MET A 697 0.74 19.78 6.31
N VAL A 698 0.69 18.99 7.39
CA VAL A 698 1.81 18.83 8.32
C VAL A 698 2.30 17.39 8.35
N HIS A 699 1.46 16.44 8.74
CA HIS A 699 1.87 15.06 8.99
C HIS A 699 2.34 14.36 7.71
N LEU A 700 1.54 14.39 6.65
CA LEU A 700 1.84 13.71 5.38
C LEU A 700 3.06 14.32 4.65
N PRO A 701 3.22 15.66 4.54
CA PRO A 701 4.42 16.26 3.95
C PRO A 701 5.70 15.96 4.74
N CYS A 702 5.65 15.99 6.08
CA CYS A 702 6.80 15.64 6.91
C CYS A 702 7.18 14.17 6.73
N TRP A 703 6.20 13.26 6.69
CA TRP A 703 6.42 11.85 6.40
C TRP A 703 7.09 11.65 5.02
N ALA A 704 6.58 12.33 3.98
CA ALA A 704 7.13 12.22 2.63
C ALA A 704 8.59 12.73 2.54
N LEU A 705 8.91 13.86 3.18
CA LEU A 705 10.26 14.44 3.21
C LEU A 705 11.28 13.53 3.92
N GLU A 706 10.87 12.81 4.96
CA GLU A 706 11.73 11.89 5.70
C GLU A 706 11.90 10.54 4.99
N MET A 707 10.90 10.07 4.22
CA MET A 707 10.93 8.79 3.51
C MET A 707 11.64 8.82 2.14
N ASP A 708 11.63 9.95 1.42
CA ASP A 708 12.26 10.10 0.08
C ASP A 708 13.77 9.72 0.07
N LYS A 709 14.42 9.81 1.24
CA LYS A 709 15.84 9.47 1.44
C LYS A 709 16.08 8.20 2.27
N ALA A 710 15.02 7.51 2.70
CA ALA A 710 15.13 6.27 3.46
C ALA A 710 15.46 5.07 2.55
N LEU A 711 14.90 4.95 1.35
CA LEU A 711 15.28 3.86 0.43
C LEU A 711 16.68 4.09 -0.16
N CYS A 712 17.64 3.26 0.25
CA CYS A 712 18.97 3.22 -0.39
C CYS A 712 18.85 2.85 -1.85
N ASP A 713 19.62 3.54 -2.68
CA ASP A 713 19.86 3.16 -4.08
C ASP A 713 20.24 1.68 -4.21
N GLU A 714 21.02 1.15 -3.27
CA GLU A 714 21.44 -0.26 -3.22
C GLU A 714 20.27 -1.23 -3.00
N LEU A 715 19.33 -0.85 -2.14
CA LEU A 715 18.16 -1.68 -1.82
C LEU A 715 17.15 -1.65 -2.96
N VAL A 716 17.01 -0.49 -3.61
CA VAL A 716 16.21 -0.34 -4.84
C VAL A 716 16.83 -1.13 -6.00
N GLN A 717 18.16 -1.11 -6.15
CA GLN A 717 18.87 -1.92 -7.14
C GLN A 717 18.71 -3.43 -6.89
N GLU A 718 18.79 -3.89 -5.63
CA GLU A 718 18.53 -5.29 -5.27
C GLU A 718 17.08 -5.70 -5.59
N VAL A 719 16.11 -4.81 -5.31
CA VAL A 719 14.72 -5.01 -5.71
C VAL A 719 14.61 -5.14 -7.22
N PHE A 720 15.26 -4.25 -8.00
CA PHE A 720 15.24 -4.31 -9.46
C PHE A 720 15.84 -5.59 -10.02
N GLN A 721 16.89 -6.14 -9.40
CA GLN A 721 17.48 -7.42 -9.81
C GLN A 721 16.54 -8.62 -9.59
N ARG A 722 15.55 -8.50 -8.70
CA ARG A 722 14.58 -9.56 -8.40
C ARG A 722 13.24 -9.39 -9.12
N LEU A 723 13.04 -8.32 -9.88
CA LEU A 723 11.81 -8.09 -10.61
C LEU A 723 11.68 -9.00 -11.84
N PRO A 724 10.49 -9.53 -12.12
CA PRO A 724 10.25 -10.31 -13.34
C PRO A 724 10.32 -9.42 -14.60
N PRO A 725 10.79 -9.97 -15.73
CA PRO A 725 11.07 -9.21 -16.96
C PRO A 725 9.83 -8.48 -17.54
N SER A 726 8.62 -8.96 -17.26
CA SER A 726 7.37 -8.30 -17.68
C SER A 726 7.10 -6.94 -17.02
N THR A 727 7.68 -6.68 -15.84
CA THR A 727 7.48 -5.44 -15.07
C THR A 727 8.59 -4.40 -15.29
N SER A 728 9.66 -4.77 -15.99
CA SER A 728 10.89 -3.99 -16.19
C SER A 728 10.65 -2.67 -16.94
N SER A 729 9.77 -2.67 -17.96
CA SER A 729 9.50 -1.48 -18.76
C SER A 729 8.83 -0.37 -17.93
N THR A 730 7.93 -0.75 -17.01
CA THR A 730 7.21 0.18 -16.14
C THR A 730 8.14 0.86 -15.13
N VAL A 731 9.12 0.13 -14.58
CA VAL A 731 10.11 0.65 -13.62
C VAL A 731 10.91 1.82 -14.20
N SER A 732 11.28 1.71 -15.48
CA SER A 732 12.07 2.72 -16.18
C SER A 732 11.34 4.06 -16.39
N LEU A 733 10.00 4.06 -16.32
CA LEU A 733 9.14 5.22 -16.56
C LEU A 733 8.78 6.00 -15.29
N VAL A 734 9.10 5.47 -14.11
CA VAL A 734 8.71 6.06 -12.82
C VAL A 734 9.42 7.39 -12.55
N SER A 735 10.74 7.44 -12.72
CA SER A 735 11.54 8.66 -12.50
C SER A 735 12.91 8.55 -13.13
N LYS A 736 13.60 9.68 -13.32
CA LYS A 736 15.01 9.71 -13.76
C LYS A 736 15.94 8.95 -12.80
N ARG A 737 15.66 9.01 -11.48
CA ARG A 737 16.40 8.26 -10.45
C ARG A 737 16.25 6.76 -10.65
N TRP A 738 15.02 6.29 -10.82
CA TRP A 738 14.72 4.86 -11.04
C TRP A 738 15.30 4.37 -12.36
N LEU A 739 15.19 5.17 -13.43
CA LEU A 739 15.83 4.86 -14.71
C LEU A 739 17.35 4.70 -14.56
N HIS A 740 18.03 5.60 -13.85
CA HIS A 740 19.47 5.49 -13.62
C HIS A 740 19.84 4.26 -12.77
N LEU A 741 19.11 4.01 -11.67
CA LEU A 741 19.33 2.86 -10.80
C LEU A 741 19.03 1.53 -11.50
N TYR A 742 17.99 1.49 -12.34
CA TYR A 742 17.64 0.35 -13.16
C TYR A 742 18.74 0.06 -14.19
N ARG A 743 19.20 1.07 -14.93
CA ARG A 743 20.29 0.91 -15.91
C ARG A 743 21.60 0.45 -15.26
N THR A 744 21.93 0.96 -14.08
CA THR A 744 23.13 0.54 -13.32
C THR A 744 23.00 -0.85 -12.69
N SER A 745 21.80 -1.34 -12.41
CA SER A 745 21.59 -2.71 -11.90
C SER A 745 21.41 -3.77 -12.99
N THR A 746 21.19 -3.36 -14.24
CA THR A 746 21.00 -4.27 -15.38
C THR A 746 22.33 -4.92 -15.78
N THR A 747 22.39 -6.25 -15.70
CA THR A 747 23.60 -7.04 -16.03
C THR A 747 23.53 -7.75 -17.39
N SER A 748 22.34 -7.82 -18.01
CA SER A 748 22.12 -8.48 -19.30
C SER A 748 21.23 -7.62 -20.20
N LEU A 749 21.63 -7.41 -21.45
CA LEU A 749 20.91 -6.61 -22.43
C LEU A 749 20.83 -7.32 -23.78
N SER A 750 19.65 -7.32 -24.40
CA SER A 750 19.44 -7.81 -25.77
C SER A 750 18.87 -6.69 -26.62
N LEU A 751 19.56 -6.35 -27.71
CA LEU A 751 19.20 -5.26 -28.61
C LEU A 751 19.01 -5.81 -30.02
N ARG A 752 17.90 -5.41 -30.64
CA ARG A 752 17.66 -5.58 -32.06
C ARG A 752 17.88 -4.23 -32.75
N LEU A 753 18.89 -4.15 -33.61
CA LEU A 753 19.29 -2.90 -34.25
C LEU A 753 18.88 -2.92 -35.72
N THR A 754 18.35 -1.82 -36.24
CA THR A 754 18.14 -1.61 -37.67
C THR A 754 19.33 -0.84 -38.26
N PRO A 755 19.91 -1.24 -39.40
CA PRO A 755 21.09 -0.57 -39.94
C PRO A 755 20.73 0.82 -40.50
N HIS A 756 20.95 1.87 -39.70
CA HIS A 756 20.84 3.29 -40.09
C HIS A 756 22.05 4.09 -39.61
N HIS A 757 22.41 5.19 -40.30
CA HIS A 757 23.55 6.04 -39.94
C HIS A 757 23.50 6.62 -38.50
N SER A 758 22.31 6.76 -37.91
CA SER A 758 22.10 7.24 -36.53
C SER A 758 22.29 6.17 -35.44
N THR A 759 22.51 4.91 -35.81
CA THR A 759 22.61 3.81 -34.83
C THR A 759 23.91 3.77 -34.04
N LEU A 760 25.04 4.16 -34.66
CA LEU A 760 26.35 4.15 -33.99
C LEU A 760 26.44 5.17 -32.83
N PRO A 761 26.02 6.45 -32.99
CA PRO A 761 25.98 7.41 -31.88
C PRO A 761 24.95 7.02 -30.80
N SER A 762 23.82 6.45 -31.23
CA SER A 762 22.75 6.03 -30.30
C SER A 762 23.18 4.85 -29.43
N LEU A 763 23.91 3.89 -30.00
CA LEU A 763 24.41 2.72 -29.27
C LEU A 763 25.52 3.09 -28.29
N SER A 764 26.47 3.94 -28.68
CA SER A 764 27.52 4.42 -27.77
C SER A 764 26.94 5.19 -26.58
N SER A 765 25.99 6.10 -26.83
CA SER A 765 25.22 6.76 -25.78
C SER A 765 24.48 5.74 -24.91
N LEU A 766 23.78 4.78 -25.50
CA LEU A 766 23.04 3.76 -24.75
C LEU A 766 23.95 2.94 -23.83
N LEU A 767 25.03 2.34 -24.37
CA LEU A 767 25.94 1.47 -23.63
C LEU A 767 26.65 2.22 -22.49
N SER A 768 26.94 3.52 -22.64
CA SER A 768 27.53 4.32 -21.56
C SER A 768 26.69 4.38 -20.29
N HIS A 769 25.38 4.13 -20.38
CA HIS A 769 24.48 4.10 -19.23
C HIS A 769 24.42 2.73 -18.52
N TYR A 770 25.08 1.69 -19.05
CA TYR A 770 25.08 0.32 -18.50
C TYR A 770 26.50 -0.14 -18.12
N PRO A 771 27.12 0.45 -17.07
CA PRO A 771 28.53 0.22 -16.76
C PRO A 771 28.85 -1.20 -16.23
N PHE A 772 27.85 -1.94 -15.74
CA PHE A 772 28.02 -3.27 -15.14
C PHE A 772 27.51 -4.41 -16.04
N LEU A 773 27.44 -4.17 -17.35
CA LEU A 773 26.94 -5.14 -18.30
C LEU A 773 27.87 -6.37 -18.38
N SER A 774 27.31 -7.55 -18.12
CA SER A 774 28.01 -8.84 -18.15
C SER A 774 27.61 -9.72 -19.34
N SER A 775 26.41 -9.53 -19.89
CA SER A 775 25.89 -10.26 -21.04
C SER A 775 25.28 -9.29 -22.05
N LEU A 776 25.69 -9.38 -23.31
CA LEU A 776 25.17 -8.55 -24.40
C LEU A 776 24.78 -9.42 -25.59
N SER A 777 23.58 -9.20 -26.12
CA SER A 777 23.12 -9.78 -27.38
C SER A 777 22.77 -8.67 -28.36
N LEU A 778 23.44 -8.64 -29.51
CA LEU A 778 23.17 -7.73 -30.62
C LEU A 778 22.69 -8.53 -31.82
N LEU A 779 21.47 -8.23 -32.28
CA LEU A 779 20.85 -8.86 -33.45
C LEU A 779 20.53 -7.80 -34.49
N LEU A 780 21.00 -7.97 -35.73
CA LEU A 780 20.49 -7.21 -36.87
C LEU A 780 19.47 -8.07 -37.62
N PRO A 781 18.31 -7.51 -38.03
CA PRO A 781 17.38 -8.20 -38.89
C PRO A 781 18.04 -8.48 -40.24
N SER A 782 17.95 -9.73 -40.66
CA SER A 782 18.51 -10.22 -41.92
C SER A 782 17.60 -9.83 -43.08
N ASP A 783 17.89 -8.74 -43.79
CA ASP A 783 17.41 -8.61 -45.17
C ASP A 783 18.40 -9.36 -46.09
N PRO A 784 17.92 -10.32 -46.92
CA PRO A 784 18.79 -11.21 -47.70
C PRO A 784 19.63 -10.48 -48.76
N THR A 785 19.32 -9.23 -49.08
CA THR A 785 20.01 -8.45 -50.12
C THR A 785 21.10 -7.52 -49.60
N THR A 786 21.16 -7.23 -48.29
CA THR A 786 22.12 -6.28 -47.69
C THR A 786 23.10 -6.91 -46.70
N ALA A 787 22.82 -8.10 -46.17
CA ALA A 787 23.63 -8.77 -45.14
C ALA A 787 25.07 -9.13 -45.58
N ALA A 788 25.34 -9.20 -46.88
CA ALA A 788 26.64 -9.61 -47.43
C ALA A 788 27.66 -8.46 -47.61
N LYS A 789 27.28 -7.18 -47.41
CA LYS A 789 28.09 -6.06 -47.96
C LYS A 789 28.75 -5.09 -46.96
N ASN A 790 28.48 -5.14 -45.65
CA ASN A 790 29.00 -4.13 -44.71
C ASN A 790 29.80 -4.72 -43.51
N THR A 791 30.92 -5.41 -43.79
CA THR A 791 31.91 -5.80 -42.76
C THR A 791 32.39 -4.59 -41.95
N ALA A 792 32.61 -3.45 -42.60
CA ALA A 792 33.06 -2.21 -41.94
C ALA A 792 32.09 -1.69 -40.87
N PHE A 793 30.78 -1.78 -41.11
CA PHE A 793 29.76 -1.35 -40.13
C PHE A 793 29.74 -2.28 -38.91
N SER A 794 29.84 -3.59 -39.17
CA SER A 794 29.88 -4.64 -38.14
C SER A 794 31.13 -4.52 -37.26
N ASP A 795 32.29 -4.25 -37.88
CA ASP A 795 33.55 -4.02 -37.17
C ASP A 795 33.50 -2.76 -36.30
N HIS A 796 32.91 -1.67 -36.79
CA HIS A 796 32.70 -0.46 -35.98
C HIS A 796 31.77 -0.72 -34.79
N LEU A 797 30.70 -1.50 -34.96
CA LEU A 797 29.82 -1.89 -33.86
C LEU A 797 30.57 -2.73 -32.81
N LEU A 798 31.37 -3.70 -33.24
CA LEU A 798 32.13 -4.54 -32.31
C LEU A 798 33.21 -3.74 -31.57
N LEU A 799 33.85 -2.79 -32.25
CA LEU A 799 34.80 -1.86 -31.63
C LEU A 799 34.13 -1.02 -30.53
N LEU A 800 32.92 -0.49 -30.77
CA LEU A 800 32.15 0.21 -29.74
C LEU A 800 31.79 -0.70 -28.56
N VAL A 801 31.38 -1.94 -28.81
CA VAL A 801 31.13 -2.90 -27.72
C VAL A 801 32.40 -3.12 -26.91
N SER A 802 33.54 -3.32 -27.59
CA SER A 802 34.83 -3.54 -26.92
C SER A 802 35.29 -2.34 -26.08
N SER A 803 34.94 -1.11 -26.46
CA SER A 803 35.35 0.09 -25.71
C SER A 803 34.45 0.42 -24.52
N PHE A 804 33.15 0.16 -24.61
CA PHE A 804 32.17 0.52 -23.57
C PHE A 804 31.84 -0.63 -22.59
N CYS A 805 32.15 -1.89 -22.91
CA CYS A 805 31.75 -3.07 -22.12
C CYS A 805 32.95 -3.93 -21.66
N PRO A 806 33.90 -3.42 -20.83
CA PRO A 806 35.10 -4.18 -20.45
C PRO A 806 34.81 -5.38 -19.51
N GLN A 807 33.67 -5.38 -18.81
CA GLN A 807 33.29 -6.43 -17.84
C GLN A 807 32.49 -7.58 -18.48
N LEU A 808 32.46 -7.65 -19.80
CA LEU A 808 31.61 -8.59 -20.53
C LEU A 808 32.10 -10.04 -20.35
N ARG A 809 31.18 -10.92 -19.95
CA ARG A 809 31.40 -12.37 -19.79
C ARG A 809 30.75 -13.17 -20.93
N SER A 810 29.68 -12.66 -21.53
CA SER A 810 28.94 -13.29 -22.61
C SER A 810 28.61 -12.28 -23.71
N LEU A 811 28.99 -12.59 -24.95
CA LEU A 811 28.68 -11.79 -26.12
C LEU A 811 28.02 -12.64 -27.21
N ARG A 812 26.81 -12.26 -27.62
CA ARG A 812 26.17 -12.76 -28.84
C ARG A 812 26.10 -11.62 -29.86
N PHE A 813 26.97 -11.67 -30.85
CA PHE A 813 27.08 -10.67 -31.91
C PHE A 813 26.65 -11.27 -33.25
N LEU A 814 25.38 -11.09 -33.60
CA LEU A 814 24.77 -11.56 -34.84
C LEU A 814 24.49 -10.38 -35.77
N ALA A 815 25.50 -9.53 -35.93
CA ALA A 815 25.40 -8.22 -36.57
C ALA A 815 26.28 -8.13 -37.82
N GLY A 816 26.17 -9.11 -38.72
CA GLY A 816 26.99 -9.19 -39.94
C GLY A 816 28.38 -9.83 -39.72
N PRO A 817 29.12 -10.12 -40.80
CA PRO A 817 30.45 -10.71 -40.72
C PRO A 817 31.47 -9.72 -40.15
N ILE A 818 32.35 -10.19 -39.26
CA ILE A 818 33.42 -9.40 -38.64
C ILE A 818 34.81 -9.78 -39.13
N SER A 819 35.75 -8.83 -39.11
CA SER A 819 37.14 -9.05 -39.46
C SER A 819 38.00 -9.50 -38.26
N LEU A 820 39.21 -9.97 -38.55
CA LEU A 820 40.15 -10.46 -37.53
C LEU A 820 40.71 -9.34 -36.62
N SER A 821 40.79 -8.12 -37.14
CA SER A 821 41.30 -6.97 -36.39
C SER A 821 40.33 -6.55 -35.28
N SER A 822 39.01 -6.56 -35.56
CA SER A 822 37.98 -6.24 -34.56
C SER A 822 37.90 -7.30 -33.45
N LEU A 823 38.11 -8.58 -33.77
CA LEU A 823 38.25 -9.66 -32.79
C LEU A 823 39.48 -9.51 -31.89
N THR A 824 40.61 -9.05 -32.44
CA THR A 824 41.82 -8.80 -31.64
C THR A 824 41.58 -7.64 -30.66
N SER A 825 40.88 -6.59 -31.09
CA SER A 825 40.45 -5.50 -30.20
C SER A 825 39.54 -6.02 -29.08
N LEU A 826 38.54 -6.85 -29.41
CA LEU A 826 37.64 -7.44 -28.44
C LEU A 826 38.38 -8.27 -27.39
N SER A 827 39.32 -9.11 -27.82
CA SER A 827 40.16 -9.93 -26.92
C SER A 827 40.96 -9.06 -25.94
N SER A 828 41.53 -7.94 -26.41
CA SER A 828 42.31 -7.05 -25.56
C SER A 828 41.46 -6.31 -24.52
N SER A 829 40.22 -5.95 -24.85
CA SER A 829 39.35 -5.18 -23.97
C SER A 829 38.47 -6.04 -23.04
N CYS A 830 38.08 -7.24 -23.48
CA CYS A 830 37.15 -8.14 -22.76
C CYS A 830 37.86 -9.45 -22.36
N THR A 831 38.85 -9.38 -21.48
CA THR A 831 39.71 -10.52 -21.12
C THR A 831 39.01 -11.63 -20.32
N HIS A 832 37.88 -11.31 -19.69
CA HIS A 832 37.05 -12.24 -18.90
C HIS A 832 35.91 -12.89 -19.69
N LEU A 833 35.93 -12.78 -21.02
CA LEU A 833 34.89 -13.33 -21.88
C LEU A 833 34.89 -14.87 -21.82
N THR A 834 33.75 -15.44 -21.40
CA THR A 834 33.53 -16.88 -21.24
C THR A 834 32.68 -17.48 -22.35
N SER A 835 31.80 -16.69 -22.97
CA SER A 835 30.92 -17.12 -24.06
C SER A 835 30.95 -16.11 -25.21
N LEU A 836 31.21 -16.57 -26.43
CA LEU A 836 31.30 -15.74 -27.64
C LEU A 836 30.53 -16.39 -28.78
N CYS A 837 29.59 -15.65 -29.36
CA CYS A 837 28.87 -16.02 -30.57
C CYS A 837 29.02 -14.94 -31.63
N ILE A 838 29.53 -15.29 -32.80
CA ILE A 838 29.91 -14.36 -33.87
C ILE A 838 29.58 -14.91 -35.26
N ASN A 839 29.49 -13.99 -36.23
CA ASN A 839 29.38 -14.32 -37.64
C ASN A 839 30.71 -14.01 -38.35
N LEU A 840 31.23 -14.95 -39.12
CA LEU A 840 32.42 -14.78 -39.96
C LEU A 840 32.02 -14.80 -41.44
N SER A 841 32.68 -13.99 -42.25
CA SER A 841 32.60 -14.10 -43.71
C SER A 841 33.34 -15.36 -44.18
N ARG A 842 32.80 -16.05 -45.19
CA ARG A 842 33.49 -17.17 -45.85
C ARG A 842 34.68 -16.64 -46.67
N SER A 843 35.84 -16.49 -46.03
CA SER A 843 37.13 -16.22 -46.67
C SER A 843 38.03 -17.45 -46.52
N ARG A 844 38.52 -18.02 -47.62
CA ARG A 844 39.47 -19.15 -47.56
C ARG A 844 40.90 -18.59 -47.52
N PRO A 845 41.75 -18.97 -46.55
CA PRO A 845 41.51 -19.92 -45.45
C PRO A 845 40.85 -19.31 -44.20
N LEU A 846 40.12 -20.13 -43.41
CA LEU A 846 39.50 -19.72 -42.14
C LEU A 846 40.40 -20.07 -40.94
N PHE A 847 41.47 -19.31 -40.71
CA PHE A 847 42.36 -19.56 -39.56
C PHE A 847 41.73 -19.10 -38.23
N LEU A 848 41.49 -20.06 -37.32
CA LEU A 848 40.87 -19.82 -36.00
C LEU A 848 41.89 -19.66 -34.86
N MET A 849 43.18 -19.43 -35.17
CA MET A 849 44.25 -19.25 -34.17
C MET A 849 43.99 -18.08 -33.20
N TRP A 850 43.16 -17.10 -33.59
CA TRP A 850 42.77 -15.99 -32.74
C TRP A 850 42.05 -16.41 -31.46
N VAL A 851 41.45 -17.60 -31.43
CA VAL A 851 40.78 -18.14 -30.24
C VAL A 851 41.74 -18.26 -29.06
N ILE A 852 43.04 -18.49 -29.30
CA ILE A 852 44.09 -18.52 -28.27
C ILE A 852 44.16 -17.19 -27.49
N LYS A 853 43.83 -16.07 -28.14
CA LYS A 853 43.83 -14.75 -27.51
C LYS A 853 42.67 -14.58 -26.49
N PHE A 854 41.76 -15.55 -26.37
CA PHE A 854 40.68 -15.55 -25.39
C PHE A 854 40.90 -16.68 -24.34
N PRO A 855 41.75 -16.45 -23.31
CA PRO A 855 42.17 -17.50 -22.39
C PRO A 855 41.05 -18.01 -21.47
N SER A 856 40.02 -17.19 -21.24
CA SER A 856 38.88 -17.51 -20.36
C SER A 856 37.69 -18.15 -21.11
N LEU A 857 37.80 -18.34 -22.43
CA LEU A 857 36.68 -18.74 -23.27
C LEU A 857 36.34 -20.22 -23.06
N LYS A 858 35.08 -20.46 -22.71
CA LYS A 858 34.51 -21.81 -22.51
C LYS A 858 33.51 -22.18 -23.58
N GLU A 859 32.78 -21.21 -24.12
CA GLU A 859 31.76 -21.42 -25.12
C GLU A 859 32.05 -20.57 -26.36
N LEU A 860 32.09 -21.23 -27.53
CA LEU A 860 32.32 -20.56 -28.81
C LEU A 860 31.27 -20.98 -29.82
N SER A 861 30.62 -20.01 -30.46
CA SER A 861 29.67 -20.22 -31.54
C SER A 861 30.08 -19.41 -32.78
N ILE A 862 30.32 -20.09 -33.90
CA ILE A 862 30.73 -19.47 -35.16
C ILE A 862 29.69 -19.79 -36.23
N LEU A 863 29.13 -18.74 -36.82
CA LEU A 863 28.29 -18.84 -38.03
C LEU A 863 29.09 -18.34 -39.23
N VAL A 864 29.33 -19.21 -40.20
CA VAL A 864 29.99 -18.85 -41.46
C VAL A 864 28.94 -18.44 -42.48
N CYS A 865 28.92 -17.17 -42.87
CA CYS A 865 28.02 -16.63 -43.89
C CYS A 865 28.55 -16.89 -45.30
N SER A 866 27.68 -17.25 -46.24
CA SER A 866 28.02 -17.43 -47.66
C SER A 866 28.48 -16.11 -48.29
N GLY A 867 29.72 -16.07 -48.79
CA GLY A 867 30.27 -14.97 -49.57
C GLY A 867 30.74 -15.46 -50.95
N ASP A 868 30.45 -14.70 -51.99
CA ASP A 868 30.90 -14.92 -53.37
C ASP A 868 32.28 -14.30 -53.58
N SER A 869 33.35 -14.99 -53.17
CA SER A 869 34.68 -14.76 -53.75
C SER A 869 35.64 -15.90 -53.40
N VAL A 870 35.88 -16.75 -54.39
CA VAL A 870 37.06 -17.62 -54.41
C VAL A 870 38.20 -16.75 -54.94
N ASP A 871 39.25 -16.54 -54.15
CA ASP A 871 40.49 -15.98 -54.66
C ASP A 871 41.24 -17.12 -55.39
N PRO A 872 41.33 -17.11 -56.74
CA PRO A 872 41.87 -18.24 -57.50
C PRO A 872 43.41 -18.31 -57.46
N ASN A 873 44.09 -17.34 -56.84
CA ASN A 873 45.56 -17.22 -56.83
C ASN A 873 46.25 -17.78 -55.57
N TRP A 874 45.56 -18.58 -54.75
CA TRP A 874 46.20 -19.16 -53.56
C TRP A 874 47.06 -20.38 -53.92
N GLU A 875 48.31 -20.12 -54.31
CA GLU A 875 49.35 -21.15 -54.44
C GLU A 875 49.87 -21.61 -53.07
N HIS A 876 50.20 -22.90 -53.00
CA HIS A 876 50.68 -23.64 -51.84
C HIS A 876 51.83 -22.96 -51.08
N GLY A 877 51.52 -22.34 -49.93
CA GLY A 877 52.51 -21.83 -49.00
C GLY A 877 52.03 -21.93 -47.56
N PHE A 878 51.92 -23.15 -47.01
CA PHE A 878 51.85 -23.35 -45.55
C PHE A 878 52.98 -24.30 -45.13
N SER A 879 53.95 -23.74 -44.42
CA SER A 879 55.00 -24.51 -43.74
C SER A 879 54.39 -25.21 -42.52
N ALA A 880 54.82 -26.44 -42.30
CA ALA A 880 54.40 -27.32 -41.22
C ALA A 880 54.94 -26.91 -39.81
N GLU A 881 55.23 -25.63 -39.57
CA GLU A 881 55.97 -25.17 -38.38
C GLU A 881 55.15 -24.44 -37.30
N GLU A 882 53.85 -24.19 -37.50
CA GLU A 882 52.99 -23.59 -36.45
C GLU A 882 52.20 -24.64 -35.62
N ASP A 883 52.80 -25.82 -35.44
CA ASP A 883 52.28 -26.96 -34.67
C ASP A 883 52.45 -26.75 -33.14
N SER A 884 52.14 -25.55 -32.62
CA SER A 884 52.05 -25.36 -31.17
C SER A 884 50.72 -25.95 -30.67
N ALA A 885 50.83 -27.04 -29.91
CA ALA A 885 49.71 -27.74 -29.27
C ALA A 885 49.12 -26.92 -28.11
N ALA A 886 48.68 -25.69 -28.38
CA ALA A 886 48.01 -24.86 -27.39
C ALA A 886 46.63 -25.45 -27.08
N GLU A 887 46.48 -26.04 -25.90
CA GLU A 887 45.22 -26.61 -25.45
C GLU A 887 44.20 -25.51 -25.15
N LEU A 888 43.03 -25.56 -25.81
CA LEU A 888 41.94 -24.61 -25.57
C LEU A 888 41.08 -25.06 -24.40
N GLY A 889 40.68 -24.12 -23.54
CA GLY A 889 39.76 -24.34 -22.42
C GLY A 889 38.28 -24.49 -22.80
N LEU A 890 37.97 -24.73 -24.07
CA LEU A 890 36.60 -24.78 -24.58
C LEU A 890 35.85 -26.02 -24.09
N GLU A 891 34.69 -25.79 -23.47
CA GLU A 891 33.74 -26.80 -23.01
C GLU A 891 32.57 -26.98 -23.99
N SER A 892 32.21 -25.93 -24.76
CA SER A 892 31.11 -25.94 -25.73
C SER A 892 31.51 -25.28 -27.05
N LEU A 893 31.25 -25.95 -28.17
CA LEU A 893 31.58 -25.46 -29.51
C LEU A 893 30.37 -25.65 -30.45
N CYS A 894 29.91 -24.56 -31.04
CA CYS A 894 28.88 -24.54 -32.07
C CYS A 894 29.45 -24.00 -33.37
N LEU A 895 29.40 -24.79 -34.43
CA LEU A 895 29.85 -24.38 -35.75
C LEU A 895 28.71 -24.49 -36.75
N SER A 896 28.58 -23.49 -37.61
CA SER A 896 27.53 -23.45 -38.62
C SER A 896 28.07 -23.04 -39.99
N GLY A 897 27.71 -23.78 -41.05
CA GLY A 897 28.03 -23.41 -42.43
C GLY A 897 29.43 -23.79 -42.93
N ILE A 898 30.09 -24.76 -42.29
CA ILE A 898 31.43 -25.25 -42.68
C ILE A 898 31.35 -26.11 -43.96
N GLY A 899 32.22 -25.83 -44.91
CA GLY A 899 32.42 -26.62 -46.14
C GLY A 899 33.56 -27.64 -46.05
N ALA A 900 33.53 -28.65 -46.93
CA ALA A 900 34.58 -29.69 -47.01
C ALA A 900 35.95 -29.20 -47.52
N GLY A 901 36.02 -27.97 -48.03
CA GLY A 901 37.24 -27.33 -48.51
C GLY A 901 37.75 -26.20 -47.62
N ASP A 902 37.23 -26.09 -46.39
CA ASP A 902 37.63 -25.02 -45.47
C ASP A 902 38.85 -25.46 -44.64
N TRP A 903 39.98 -24.79 -44.88
CA TRP A 903 41.26 -25.08 -44.24
C TRP A 903 41.35 -24.42 -42.85
N GLY A 904 42.13 -25.02 -41.94
CA GLY A 904 42.39 -24.47 -40.59
C GLY A 904 41.61 -25.11 -39.44
N PHE A 905 40.60 -25.94 -39.73
CA PHE A 905 39.84 -26.67 -38.70
C PHE A 905 40.61 -27.82 -38.05
N GLY A 906 41.58 -28.43 -38.76
CA GLY A 906 42.43 -29.48 -38.21
C GLY A 906 43.15 -29.07 -36.92
N TRP A 907 43.66 -27.84 -36.84
CA TRP A 907 44.24 -27.28 -35.62
C TRP A 907 43.20 -27.16 -34.50
N LEU A 908 42.02 -26.58 -34.79
CA LEU A 908 40.95 -26.40 -33.81
C LEU A 908 40.57 -27.74 -33.16
N TRP A 909 40.44 -28.79 -33.97
CA TRP A 909 40.09 -30.13 -33.48
C TRP A 909 41.17 -30.75 -32.58
N ARG A 910 42.47 -30.55 -32.87
CA ARG A 910 43.55 -31.04 -31.99
C ARG A 910 43.60 -30.30 -30.65
N SER A 911 43.20 -29.04 -30.65
CA SER A 911 43.30 -28.13 -29.50
C SER A 911 42.10 -28.22 -28.53
N CYS A 912 40.94 -28.70 -28.98
CA CYS A 912 39.70 -28.79 -28.18
C CYS A 912 39.55 -30.11 -27.39
N ARG A 913 40.45 -30.38 -26.42
CA ARG A 913 40.44 -31.66 -25.67
C ARG A 913 39.45 -31.72 -24.50
N LYS A 914 39.00 -30.56 -23.99
CA LYS A 914 38.07 -30.44 -22.84
C LYS A 914 36.61 -30.31 -23.26
N LEU A 915 36.32 -30.56 -24.55
CA LEU A 915 35.00 -30.33 -25.13
C LEU A 915 33.97 -31.31 -24.56
N LYS A 916 32.88 -30.76 -24.01
CA LYS A 916 31.73 -31.52 -23.51
C LYS A 916 30.53 -31.43 -24.44
N LYS A 917 30.35 -30.30 -25.14
CA LYS A 917 29.23 -30.06 -26.04
C LYS A 917 29.71 -29.65 -27.43
N LEU A 918 29.27 -30.38 -28.45
CA LEU A 918 29.56 -30.10 -29.85
C LEU A 918 28.26 -29.94 -30.64
N GLN A 919 28.10 -28.82 -31.35
CA GLN A 919 26.97 -28.57 -32.23
C GLN A 919 27.48 -28.25 -33.64
N LEU A 920 27.04 -29.00 -34.65
CA LEU A 920 27.27 -28.73 -36.06
C LEU A 920 25.94 -28.42 -36.75
N LYS A 921 25.88 -27.31 -37.49
CA LYS A 921 24.64 -26.81 -38.11
C LYS A 921 24.87 -26.46 -39.58
N SER A 922 24.12 -27.04 -40.51
CA SER A 922 24.25 -26.78 -41.95
C SER A 922 25.71 -26.92 -42.44
N CYS A 923 26.45 -27.89 -41.91
CA CYS A 923 27.83 -28.17 -42.31
C CYS A 923 27.86 -29.24 -43.40
N GLU A 924 28.56 -28.96 -44.50
CA GLU A 924 28.85 -29.88 -45.61
C GLU A 924 30.16 -30.65 -45.37
N GLY A 925 31.02 -30.16 -44.48
CA GLY A 925 32.30 -30.74 -44.09
C GLY A 925 32.65 -30.43 -42.63
N ILE A 926 33.71 -31.05 -42.12
CA ILE A 926 34.33 -30.67 -40.82
C ILE A 926 35.70 -30.00 -41.01
N GLY A 927 35.93 -29.44 -42.20
CA GLY A 927 37.21 -28.92 -42.66
C GLY A 927 37.73 -29.69 -43.88
N ASP A 928 39.02 -29.53 -44.16
CA ASP A 928 39.77 -30.23 -45.21
C ASP A 928 39.91 -31.75 -44.97
N GLY A 929 40.42 -32.48 -45.98
CA GLY A 929 40.56 -33.94 -45.94
C GLY A 929 41.39 -34.48 -44.77
N GLY A 930 42.28 -33.67 -44.19
CA GLY A 930 43.07 -34.03 -43.00
C GLY A 930 42.32 -33.85 -41.67
N SER A 931 41.25 -33.04 -41.64
CA SER A 931 40.55 -32.64 -40.43
C SER A 931 39.81 -33.78 -39.73
N PHE A 932 39.36 -34.84 -40.44
CA PHE A 932 38.70 -36.01 -39.83
C PHE A 932 39.59 -36.81 -38.88
N SER A 933 40.89 -36.91 -39.16
CA SER A 933 41.83 -37.58 -38.26
C SER A 933 42.00 -36.81 -36.95
N SER A 934 42.01 -35.48 -37.05
CA SER A 934 42.16 -34.57 -35.91
C SER A 934 40.85 -34.44 -35.12
N PHE A 935 39.71 -34.51 -35.79
CA PHE A 935 38.38 -34.50 -35.19
C PHE A 935 38.17 -35.64 -34.19
N ALA A 936 38.71 -36.83 -34.46
CA ALA A 936 38.61 -37.95 -33.52
C ALA A 936 39.21 -37.62 -32.13
N MET A 937 40.22 -36.76 -32.06
CA MET A 937 40.91 -36.40 -30.81
C MET A 937 40.04 -35.56 -29.86
N CYS A 938 39.12 -34.73 -30.38
CA CYS A 938 38.24 -33.93 -29.53
C CYS A 938 37.00 -34.68 -29.03
N LEU A 939 36.72 -35.89 -29.53
CA LEU A 939 35.51 -36.64 -29.23
C LEU A 939 35.55 -37.41 -27.89
N GLN A 940 36.72 -37.65 -27.30
CA GLN A 940 36.87 -38.52 -26.12
C GLN A 940 36.07 -38.04 -24.89
N GLY A 941 35.96 -36.72 -24.70
CA GLY A 941 35.27 -36.07 -23.58
C GLY A 941 33.85 -35.59 -23.88
N VAL A 942 33.35 -35.73 -25.12
CA VAL A 942 32.07 -35.15 -25.55
C VAL A 942 30.90 -35.88 -24.90
N GLN A 943 30.02 -35.12 -24.26
CA GLN A 943 28.81 -35.59 -23.57
C GLN A 943 27.53 -35.28 -24.35
N GLU A 944 27.50 -34.16 -25.08
CA GLU A 944 26.38 -33.72 -25.90
C GLU A 944 26.81 -33.46 -27.35
N LEU A 945 26.17 -34.13 -28.31
CA LEU A 945 26.39 -33.93 -29.73
C LEU A 945 25.09 -33.52 -30.42
N GLU A 946 25.11 -32.42 -31.16
CA GLU A 946 23.98 -31.99 -32.01
C GLU A 946 24.43 -31.84 -33.47
N LEU A 947 23.74 -32.53 -34.37
CA LEU A 947 23.92 -32.44 -35.81
C LEU A 947 22.62 -31.92 -36.41
N ARG A 948 22.64 -30.74 -37.01
CA ARG A 948 21.45 -30.12 -37.63
C ARG A 948 21.76 -29.86 -39.08
N THR A 949 20.92 -30.35 -39.99
CA THR A 949 21.02 -30.13 -41.44
C THR A 949 22.41 -30.48 -42.00
N CYS A 950 23.04 -31.56 -41.49
CA CYS A 950 24.42 -31.98 -41.77
C CYS A 950 24.48 -33.28 -42.60
N ARG A 951 23.63 -33.41 -43.63
CA ARG A 951 23.45 -34.66 -44.39
C ARG A 951 24.75 -35.25 -44.96
N ALA A 952 25.69 -34.42 -45.38
CA ALA A 952 26.93 -34.87 -46.03
C ALA A 952 27.93 -35.55 -45.07
N ILE A 953 27.93 -35.17 -43.79
CA ILE A 953 28.97 -35.59 -42.82
C ILE A 953 28.45 -36.51 -41.72
N ILE A 954 27.14 -36.57 -41.52
CA ILE A 954 26.52 -37.21 -40.36
C ILE A 954 26.96 -38.65 -40.15
N ASP A 955 26.97 -39.48 -41.19
CA ASP A 955 27.36 -40.90 -41.05
C ASP A 955 28.83 -41.05 -40.67
N GLY A 956 29.70 -40.21 -41.25
CA GLY A 956 31.13 -40.18 -40.92
C GLY A 956 31.37 -39.72 -39.47
N VAL A 957 30.64 -38.69 -39.03
CA VAL A 957 30.69 -38.20 -37.64
C VAL A 957 30.18 -39.25 -36.67
N LEU A 958 29.01 -39.85 -36.92
CA LEU A 958 28.45 -40.91 -36.07
C LEU A 958 29.38 -42.12 -35.99
N LEU A 959 30.02 -42.53 -37.09
CA LEU A 959 31.01 -43.60 -37.08
C LEU A 959 32.21 -43.26 -36.19
N LYS A 960 32.76 -42.04 -36.30
CA LYS A 960 33.91 -41.62 -35.46
C LYS A 960 33.55 -41.44 -34.00
N VAL A 961 32.33 -41.00 -33.70
CA VAL A 961 31.81 -40.97 -32.33
C VAL A 961 31.68 -42.39 -31.78
N ALA A 962 31.10 -43.33 -32.54
CA ALA A 962 31.00 -44.73 -32.14
C ALA A 962 32.37 -45.42 -31.95
N GLU A 963 33.41 -44.91 -32.61
CA GLU A 963 34.78 -45.42 -32.50
C GLU A 963 35.59 -44.77 -31.37
N ASN A 964 35.35 -43.51 -31.00
CA ASN A 964 36.29 -42.75 -30.16
C ASN A 964 35.65 -42.06 -28.95
N CYS A 965 34.33 -42.16 -28.73
CA CYS A 965 33.62 -41.47 -27.67
C CYS A 965 32.91 -42.44 -26.71
N ASP A 966 33.38 -42.51 -25.46
CA ASP A 966 32.75 -43.32 -24.39
C ASP A 966 31.83 -42.48 -23.47
N SER A 967 31.99 -41.16 -23.51
CA SER A 967 31.34 -40.20 -22.59
C SER A 967 29.99 -39.68 -23.07
N LEU A 968 29.54 -40.03 -24.29
CA LEU A 968 28.34 -39.45 -24.89
C LEU A 968 27.07 -39.84 -24.12
N THR A 969 26.28 -38.84 -23.75
CA THR A 969 25.01 -39.00 -23.03
C THR A 969 23.81 -38.41 -23.77
N SER A 970 24.01 -37.44 -24.67
CA SER A 970 22.94 -36.78 -25.42
C SER A 970 23.30 -36.70 -26.90
N LEU A 971 22.41 -37.21 -27.75
CA LEU A 971 22.53 -37.11 -29.21
C LEU A 971 21.29 -36.46 -29.80
N LEU A 972 21.49 -35.39 -30.57
CA LEU A 972 20.47 -34.77 -31.41
C LEU A 972 20.86 -34.86 -32.87
N VAL A 973 19.95 -35.35 -33.70
CA VAL A 973 20.07 -35.38 -35.16
C VAL A 973 18.81 -34.74 -35.75
N TYR A 974 19.01 -33.64 -36.46
CA TYR A 974 17.95 -32.98 -37.22
C TYR A 974 18.32 -33.01 -38.70
N ASP A 975 17.50 -33.67 -39.51
CA ASP A 975 17.65 -33.76 -40.97
C ASP A 975 18.98 -34.38 -41.43
N GLY A 976 19.06 -35.72 -41.35
CA GLY A 976 20.18 -36.54 -41.82
C GLY A 976 20.28 -37.91 -41.13
N GLY A 977 21.28 -38.69 -41.54
CA GLY A 977 21.61 -40.01 -40.98
C GLY A 977 21.07 -41.13 -41.85
N SER A 978 21.94 -41.88 -42.52
CA SER A 978 21.51 -43.03 -43.33
C SER A 978 21.15 -44.22 -42.47
N ARG A 979 20.39 -45.16 -43.05
CA ARG A 979 20.06 -46.46 -42.42
C ARG A 979 21.30 -47.15 -41.86
N ASP A 980 22.35 -47.32 -42.67
CA ASP A 980 23.57 -48.01 -42.25
C ASP A 980 24.38 -47.22 -41.21
N GLY A 981 24.45 -45.89 -41.36
CA GLY A 981 25.16 -45.00 -40.44
C GLY A 981 24.58 -45.05 -39.02
N LEU A 982 23.26 -44.92 -38.92
CA LEU A 982 22.53 -45.01 -37.65
C LEU A 982 22.65 -46.40 -37.03
N LEU A 983 22.49 -47.46 -37.82
CA LEU A 983 22.56 -48.84 -37.31
C LEU A 983 23.97 -49.17 -36.79
N LYS A 984 25.01 -48.77 -37.52
CA LYS A 984 26.42 -48.96 -37.08
C LYS A 984 26.69 -48.24 -35.76
N PHE A 985 26.17 -47.03 -35.59
CA PHE A 985 26.30 -46.27 -34.35
C PHE A 985 25.59 -46.99 -33.19
N PHE A 986 24.29 -47.30 -33.33
CA PHE A 986 23.53 -47.92 -32.25
C PHE A 986 23.96 -49.34 -31.90
N SER A 987 24.53 -50.07 -32.86
CA SER A 987 25.04 -51.43 -32.63
C SER A 987 26.32 -51.47 -31.80
N ARG A 988 27.04 -50.34 -31.66
CA ARG A 988 28.29 -50.25 -30.89
C ARG A 988 28.03 -49.71 -29.49
N ARG A 989 28.43 -50.48 -28.47
CA ARG A 989 28.14 -50.20 -27.06
C ARG A 989 29.30 -49.54 -26.32
N ARG A 990 29.78 -48.40 -26.81
CA ARG A 990 30.89 -47.66 -26.18
C ARG A 990 30.42 -46.58 -25.21
N CYS A 991 29.27 -45.96 -25.48
CA CYS A 991 28.71 -44.90 -24.65
C CYS A 991 27.39 -45.32 -23.98
N ASN A 992 26.97 -44.56 -22.97
CA ASN A 992 25.71 -44.75 -22.25
C ASN A 992 24.77 -43.56 -22.49
N LEU A 993 24.04 -43.63 -23.61
CA LEU A 993 23.06 -42.61 -23.98
C LEU A 993 21.93 -42.50 -22.97
N ARG A 994 21.61 -41.25 -22.60
CA ARG A 994 20.49 -40.86 -21.75
C ARG A 994 19.43 -40.07 -22.52
N LYS A 995 19.84 -39.25 -23.49
CA LYS A 995 18.94 -38.41 -24.30
C LYS A 995 19.12 -38.68 -25.78
N LEU A 996 18.01 -38.87 -26.47
CA LEU A 996 17.95 -39.10 -27.91
C LEU A 996 16.92 -38.16 -28.53
N ASP A 997 17.31 -37.30 -29.46
CA ASP A 997 16.41 -36.37 -30.16
C ASP A 997 16.62 -36.47 -31.67
N PHE A 998 15.68 -37.09 -32.36
CA PHE A 998 15.68 -37.18 -33.82
C PHE A 998 14.54 -36.37 -34.42
N ARG A 999 14.87 -35.56 -35.42
CA ARG A 999 13.91 -34.72 -36.13
C ARG A 999 14.10 -34.88 -37.62
N LEU A 1000 13.03 -35.21 -38.34
CA LEU A 1000 13.09 -35.57 -39.77
C LEU A 1000 14.13 -36.66 -40.11
N PRO A 1001 14.27 -37.76 -39.34
CA PRO A 1001 15.21 -38.83 -39.69
C PRO A 1001 14.58 -39.78 -40.73
N LEU A 1002 14.65 -39.42 -42.02
CA LEU A 1002 13.91 -40.12 -43.08
C LEU A 1002 14.19 -41.64 -43.17
N ASP A 1003 15.36 -42.10 -42.73
CA ASP A 1003 15.76 -43.52 -42.78
C ASP A 1003 15.60 -44.26 -41.43
N LEU A 1004 15.10 -43.62 -40.37
CA LEU A 1004 14.95 -44.25 -39.04
C LEU A 1004 13.74 -45.20 -39.01
N ASN A 1005 14.03 -46.50 -38.96
CA ASN A 1005 13.04 -47.59 -38.82
C ASN A 1005 13.13 -48.36 -37.48
N ASN A 1006 12.31 -49.42 -37.33
CA ASN A 1006 12.26 -50.28 -36.14
C ASN A 1006 13.60 -50.96 -35.77
N ASP A 1007 14.42 -51.37 -36.75
CA ASP A 1007 15.67 -52.08 -36.50
C ASP A 1007 16.61 -51.23 -35.63
N HIS A 1008 16.64 -49.91 -35.88
CA HIS A 1008 17.40 -48.95 -35.10
C HIS A 1008 16.86 -48.83 -33.67
N LEU A 1009 15.54 -48.72 -33.50
CA LEU A 1009 14.94 -48.61 -32.16
C LEU A 1009 15.15 -49.88 -31.33
N LEU A 1010 15.12 -51.05 -31.97
CA LEU A 1010 15.47 -52.33 -31.34
C LEU A 1010 16.94 -52.39 -30.93
N ALA A 1011 17.84 -51.92 -31.80
CA ALA A 1011 19.26 -51.80 -31.46
C ALA A 1011 19.46 -50.85 -30.25
N VAL A 1012 18.73 -49.72 -30.22
CA VAL A 1012 18.75 -48.78 -29.10
C VAL A 1012 18.25 -49.44 -27.81
N ALA A 1013 17.08 -50.09 -27.85
CA ALA A 1013 16.47 -50.79 -26.72
C ALA A 1013 17.37 -51.92 -26.16
N LYS A 1014 18.12 -52.59 -27.05
CA LYS A 1014 19.06 -53.64 -26.67
C LYS A 1014 20.30 -53.07 -25.97
N ASN A 1015 20.89 -52.01 -26.51
CA ASN A 1015 22.23 -51.55 -26.14
C ASN A 1015 22.24 -50.45 -25.07
N PHE A 1016 21.21 -49.59 -25.01
CA PHE A 1016 21.14 -48.44 -24.10
C PHE A 1016 19.96 -48.57 -23.12
N ARG A 1017 20.25 -48.92 -21.86
CA ARG A 1017 19.23 -49.16 -20.81
C ARG A 1017 18.97 -47.95 -19.91
N SER A 1018 19.82 -46.93 -19.98
CA SER A 1018 19.77 -45.75 -19.10
C SER A 1018 19.11 -44.53 -19.75
N ILE A 1019 18.28 -44.75 -20.78
CA ILE A 1019 17.62 -43.67 -21.52
C ILE A 1019 16.55 -43.02 -20.62
N SER A 1020 16.65 -41.70 -20.48
CA SER A 1020 15.71 -40.88 -19.71
C SER A 1020 14.90 -39.90 -20.57
N SER A 1021 15.34 -39.60 -21.80
CA SER A 1021 14.63 -38.73 -22.75
C SER A 1021 14.68 -39.27 -24.17
N ILE A 1022 13.52 -39.39 -24.82
CA ILE A 1022 13.40 -39.80 -26.21
C ILE A 1022 12.49 -38.82 -26.92
N LYS A 1023 13.00 -38.21 -28.00
CA LYS A 1023 12.24 -37.30 -28.85
C LYS A 1023 12.35 -37.75 -30.29
N LEU A 1024 11.21 -38.04 -30.88
CA LEU A 1024 11.07 -38.43 -32.27
C LEU A 1024 10.11 -37.44 -32.91
N GLN A 1025 10.56 -36.77 -33.96
CA GLN A 1025 9.77 -35.82 -34.71
C GLN A 1025 9.76 -36.20 -36.18
N SER A 1026 8.58 -36.36 -36.76
CA SER A 1026 8.38 -36.70 -38.18
C SER A 1026 9.13 -37.98 -38.60
N CYS A 1027 8.96 -39.04 -37.83
CA CYS A 1027 9.54 -40.37 -38.08
C CYS A 1027 8.49 -41.27 -38.76
N CYS A 1028 8.51 -41.38 -40.09
CA CYS A 1028 7.47 -42.08 -40.86
C CYS A 1028 7.68 -43.60 -41.02
N LEU A 1029 8.92 -44.10 -40.84
CA LEU A 1029 9.26 -45.53 -41.00
C LEU A 1029 9.22 -46.32 -39.68
N VAL A 1030 8.86 -45.67 -38.58
CA VAL A 1030 8.74 -46.28 -37.25
C VAL A 1030 7.33 -46.84 -37.06
N SER A 1031 7.23 -48.07 -36.54
CA SER A 1031 5.97 -48.68 -36.11
C SER A 1031 5.87 -48.75 -34.59
N GLY A 1032 4.69 -49.08 -34.08
CA GLY A 1032 4.47 -49.18 -32.64
C GLY A 1032 5.21 -50.36 -32.02
N GLU A 1033 5.59 -51.40 -32.77
CA GLU A 1033 6.48 -52.46 -32.26
C GLU A 1033 7.83 -51.90 -31.79
N GLY A 1034 8.47 -51.05 -32.61
CA GLY A 1034 9.75 -50.41 -32.28
C GLY A 1034 9.64 -49.50 -31.06
N ILE A 1035 8.57 -48.72 -30.97
CA ILE A 1035 8.30 -47.81 -29.84
C ILE A 1035 7.96 -48.58 -28.56
N LYS A 1036 7.18 -49.67 -28.64
CA LYS A 1036 6.87 -50.55 -27.50
C LYS A 1036 8.13 -51.20 -26.95
N ALA A 1037 8.99 -51.74 -27.82
CA ALA A 1037 10.25 -52.36 -27.41
C ALA A 1037 11.16 -51.38 -26.66
N LEU A 1038 11.23 -50.14 -27.14
CA LEU A 1038 11.95 -49.04 -26.51
C LEU A 1038 11.37 -48.68 -25.13
N ALA A 1039 10.04 -48.58 -25.03
CA ALA A 1039 9.35 -48.25 -23.78
C ALA A 1039 9.50 -49.34 -22.72
N ILE A 1040 9.47 -50.62 -23.11
CA ILE A 1040 9.73 -51.75 -22.22
C ILE A 1040 11.17 -51.69 -21.71
N ALA A 1041 12.14 -51.44 -22.61
CA ALA A 1041 13.55 -51.38 -22.26
C ALA A 1041 13.91 -50.20 -21.36
N ALA A 1042 13.18 -49.07 -21.46
CA ALA A 1042 13.39 -47.84 -20.68
C ALA A 1042 12.37 -47.62 -19.55
N SER A 1043 11.56 -48.63 -19.22
CA SER A 1043 10.43 -48.55 -18.28
C SER A 1043 10.77 -48.02 -16.88
N SER A 1044 11.98 -48.30 -16.39
CA SER A 1044 12.42 -47.90 -15.04
C SER A 1044 12.97 -46.48 -14.94
N GLY A 1045 13.17 -45.76 -16.06
CA GLY A 1045 13.95 -44.51 -16.04
C GLY A 1045 13.57 -43.43 -17.06
N LEU A 1046 12.62 -43.68 -17.98
CA LEU A 1046 12.21 -42.68 -18.96
C LEU A 1046 11.33 -41.59 -18.32
N GLU A 1047 11.81 -40.35 -18.36
CA GLU A 1047 11.11 -39.18 -17.80
C GLU A 1047 10.53 -38.26 -18.89
N GLU A 1048 11.08 -38.29 -20.11
CA GLU A 1048 10.65 -37.44 -21.22
C GLU A 1048 10.42 -38.26 -22.50
N LEU A 1049 9.22 -38.16 -23.06
CA LEU A 1049 8.83 -38.78 -24.32
C LEU A 1049 8.19 -37.73 -25.22
N ALA A 1050 8.74 -37.55 -26.42
CA ALA A 1050 8.14 -36.73 -27.47
C ALA A 1050 7.96 -37.56 -28.74
N LEU A 1051 6.72 -37.63 -29.24
CA LEU A 1051 6.33 -38.24 -30.50
C LEU A 1051 5.59 -37.19 -31.31
N VAL A 1052 6.34 -36.27 -31.93
CA VAL A 1052 5.80 -35.08 -32.58
C VAL A 1052 5.58 -35.37 -34.05
N ASN A 1053 4.36 -35.16 -34.56
CA ASN A 1053 4.02 -35.44 -35.96
C ASN A 1053 4.48 -36.86 -36.40
N CYS A 1054 4.11 -37.88 -35.63
CA CYS A 1054 4.48 -39.27 -35.87
C CYS A 1054 3.20 -40.08 -36.13
N ASP A 1055 2.94 -40.42 -37.40
CA ASP A 1055 1.75 -41.12 -37.89
C ASP A 1055 1.40 -42.40 -37.11
N VAL A 1056 2.40 -43.09 -36.59
CA VAL A 1056 2.25 -44.28 -35.75
C VAL A 1056 1.37 -44.07 -34.50
N VAL A 1057 1.35 -42.85 -33.94
CA VAL A 1057 0.50 -42.50 -32.79
C VAL A 1057 -0.98 -42.59 -33.15
N GLU A 1058 -1.31 -42.31 -34.42
CA GLU A 1058 -2.67 -42.30 -34.95
C GLU A 1058 -3.03 -43.65 -35.60
N ARG A 1059 -2.06 -44.30 -36.26
CA ARG A 1059 -2.25 -45.53 -37.03
C ARG A 1059 -2.41 -46.77 -36.16
N GLU A 1060 -1.79 -46.83 -34.98
CA GLU A 1060 -1.80 -48.03 -34.11
C GLU A 1060 -2.62 -47.84 -32.83
N PRO A 1061 -3.88 -48.32 -32.78
CA PRO A 1061 -4.68 -48.25 -31.57
C PRO A 1061 -4.08 -49.09 -30.43
N GLY A 1062 -4.18 -48.60 -29.20
CA GLY A 1062 -3.65 -49.21 -27.98
C GLY A 1062 -2.15 -48.98 -27.75
N LEU A 1063 -1.46 -48.27 -28.65
CA LEU A 1063 -0.06 -47.90 -28.47
C LEU A 1063 0.13 -47.02 -27.23
N LEU A 1064 -0.64 -45.93 -27.10
CA LEU A 1064 -0.54 -45.00 -25.98
C LEU A 1064 -0.90 -45.67 -24.64
N ALA A 1065 -1.88 -46.57 -24.63
CA ALA A 1065 -2.20 -47.40 -23.47
C ALA A 1065 -1.01 -48.25 -23.02
N THR A 1066 -0.37 -48.94 -23.98
CA THR A 1066 0.82 -49.78 -23.71
C THR A 1066 1.98 -48.94 -23.20
N LEU A 1067 2.18 -47.74 -23.77
CA LEU A 1067 3.19 -46.80 -23.30
C LEU A 1067 2.92 -46.32 -21.89
N GLY A 1068 1.68 -45.93 -21.57
CA GLY A 1068 1.30 -45.51 -20.22
C GLY A 1068 1.55 -46.58 -19.16
N GLN A 1069 1.25 -47.85 -19.48
CA GLN A 1069 1.45 -48.97 -18.55
C GLN A 1069 2.93 -49.19 -18.19
N ASN A 1070 3.82 -49.00 -19.17
CA ASN A 1070 5.26 -49.24 -19.03
C ASN A 1070 6.05 -48.01 -18.53
N LEU A 1071 5.58 -46.78 -18.84
CA LEU A 1071 6.32 -45.52 -18.60
C LEU A 1071 5.75 -44.72 -17.42
N ARG A 1072 5.62 -45.34 -16.25
CA ARG A 1072 4.96 -44.71 -15.08
C ARG A 1072 5.73 -43.54 -14.45
N GLN A 1073 7.03 -43.41 -14.75
CA GLN A 1073 7.89 -42.33 -14.26
C GLN A 1073 7.90 -41.11 -15.20
N LEU A 1074 7.06 -41.10 -16.24
CA LEU A 1074 7.03 -40.04 -17.23
C LEU A 1074 6.62 -38.71 -16.60
N ARG A 1075 7.43 -37.67 -16.82
CA ARG A 1075 7.21 -36.30 -16.34
C ARG A 1075 6.92 -35.34 -17.48
N LYS A 1076 7.44 -35.59 -18.67
CA LYS A 1076 7.25 -34.75 -19.85
C LYS A 1076 6.72 -35.56 -21.01
N LEU A 1077 5.59 -35.13 -21.55
CA LEU A 1077 4.95 -35.76 -22.70
C LEU A 1077 4.68 -34.72 -23.78
N ASP A 1078 5.16 -34.97 -24.98
CA ASP A 1078 4.90 -34.14 -26.15
C ASP A 1078 4.32 -35.01 -27.29
N LEU A 1079 3.06 -34.79 -27.62
CA LEU A 1079 2.35 -35.45 -28.71
C LEU A 1079 1.92 -34.43 -29.79
N SER A 1080 2.60 -33.29 -29.87
CA SER A 1080 2.20 -32.20 -30.76
C SER A 1080 2.14 -32.63 -32.22
N TYR A 1081 1.23 -32.01 -32.98
CA TYR A 1081 1.01 -32.18 -34.41
C TYR A 1081 0.63 -33.60 -34.85
N ASN A 1082 0.08 -34.41 -33.95
CA ASN A 1082 -0.69 -35.59 -34.31
C ASN A 1082 -2.16 -35.17 -34.42
N GLU A 1083 -2.56 -34.71 -35.61
CA GLU A 1083 -3.86 -34.10 -35.89
C GLU A 1083 -5.04 -35.05 -35.63
N MET A 1084 -4.89 -36.34 -35.88
CA MET A 1084 -5.95 -37.35 -35.74
C MET A 1084 -5.93 -38.07 -34.38
N LEU A 1085 -5.14 -37.59 -33.41
CA LEU A 1085 -5.13 -38.13 -32.06
C LEU A 1085 -6.49 -37.94 -31.38
N VAL A 1086 -7.11 -39.06 -30.97
CA VAL A 1086 -8.44 -39.08 -30.35
C VAL A 1086 -8.40 -39.16 -28.82
N ASP A 1087 -9.42 -38.59 -28.17
CA ASP A 1087 -9.53 -38.50 -26.70
C ASP A 1087 -9.37 -39.85 -25.98
N LYS A 1088 -9.95 -40.93 -26.53
CA LYS A 1088 -9.92 -42.27 -25.91
C LYS A 1088 -8.51 -42.84 -25.79
N GLU A 1089 -7.72 -42.71 -26.86
CA GLU A 1089 -6.31 -43.16 -26.88
C GLU A 1089 -5.47 -42.33 -25.91
N PHE A 1090 -5.62 -41.01 -25.96
CA PHE A 1090 -4.89 -40.10 -25.08
C PHE A 1090 -5.22 -40.32 -23.59
N ALA A 1091 -6.50 -40.42 -23.25
CA ALA A 1091 -6.97 -40.67 -21.89
C ALA A 1091 -6.42 -41.99 -21.33
N SER A 1092 -6.33 -43.04 -22.16
CA SER A 1092 -5.82 -44.35 -21.74
C SER A 1092 -4.39 -44.31 -21.21
N MET A 1093 -3.55 -43.41 -21.73
CA MET A 1093 -2.19 -43.19 -21.27
C MET A 1093 -2.15 -42.40 -19.96
N LEU A 1094 -2.95 -41.34 -19.86
CA LEU A 1094 -2.96 -40.45 -18.69
C LEU A 1094 -3.38 -41.16 -17.40
N VAL A 1095 -4.23 -42.18 -17.49
CA VAL A 1095 -4.63 -43.00 -16.34
C VAL A 1095 -3.42 -43.64 -15.64
N SER A 1096 -2.37 -43.98 -16.39
CA SER A 1096 -1.15 -44.61 -15.84
C SER A 1096 -0.02 -43.60 -15.56
N CYS A 1097 0.01 -42.46 -16.27
CA CYS A 1097 1.05 -41.43 -16.16
C CYS A 1097 0.62 -40.23 -15.29
N ASN A 1098 0.37 -40.45 -14.00
CA ASN A 1098 -0.11 -39.40 -13.07
C ASN A 1098 0.98 -38.42 -12.59
N GLY A 1099 2.25 -38.68 -12.91
CA GLY A 1099 3.42 -37.88 -12.52
C GLY A 1099 3.79 -36.74 -13.47
N LEU A 1100 2.97 -36.46 -14.48
CA LEU A 1100 3.26 -35.47 -15.53
C LEU A 1100 3.33 -34.05 -14.98
N VAL A 1101 4.34 -33.31 -15.47
CA VAL A 1101 4.70 -31.95 -15.11
C VAL A 1101 4.63 -31.01 -16.32
N ASP A 1102 5.05 -31.48 -17.51
CA ASP A 1102 4.99 -30.73 -18.78
C ASP A 1102 4.23 -31.56 -19.83
N LEU A 1103 3.18 -30.98 -20.41
CA LEU A 1103 2.33 -31.63 -21.39
C LEU A 1103 2.16 -30.74 -22.63
N ARG A 1104 2.54 -31.24 -23.80
CA ARG A 1104 2.43 -30.53 -25.07
C ARG A 1104 1.60 -31.31 -26.07
N LEU A 1105 0.55 -30.67 -26.56
CA LEU A 1105 -0.46 -31.24 -27.45
C LEU A 1105 -0.74 -30.30 -28.64
N ARG A 1106 0.19 -29.37 -28.92
CA ARG A 1106 -0.02 -28.33 -29.93
C ARG A 1106 -0.42 -28.93 -31.28
N GLY A 1107 -1.48 -28.42 -31.91
CA GLY A 1107 -1.92 -28.89 -33.22
C GLY A 1107 -2.62 -30.27 -33.22
N CYS A 1108 -2.98 -30.83 -32.06
CA CYS A 1108 -3.80 -32.04 -32.00
C CYS A 1108 -5.28 -31.70 -32.21
N GLY A 1109 -5.72 -31.68 -33.48
CA GLY A 1109 -7.08 -31.29 -33.87
C GLY A 1109 -8.19 -32.24 -33.38
N GLY A 1110 -7.90 -33.53 -33.24
CA GLY A 1110 -8.84 -34.57 -32.81
C GLY A 1110 -9.14 -34.61 -31.30
N LEU A 1111 -8.46 -33.79 -30.49
CA LEU A 1111 -8.69 -33.70 -29.05
C LEU A 1111 -9.81 -32.72 -28.72
N THR A 1112 -10.70 -33.13 -27.81
CA THR A 1112 -11.87 -32.34 -27.40
C THR A 1112 -11.89 -32.05 -25.90
N TYR A 1113 -13.02 -31.56 -25.40
CA TYR A 1113 -13.25 -31.36 -23.97
C TYR A 1113 -13.01 -32.64 -23.13
N ASP A 1114 -13.27 -33.83 -23.68
CA ASP A 1114 -13.11 -35.10 -22.95
C ASP A 1114 -11.64 -35.42 -22.62
N ALA A 1115 -10.69 -35.02 -23.49
CA ALA A 1115 -9.26 -35.06 -23.16
C ALA A 1115 -8.92 -34.15 -21.97
N MET A 1116 -9.51 -32.97 -21.92
CA MET A 1116 -9.30 -32.01 -20.83
C MET A 1116 -9.82 -32.54 -19.51
N VAL A 1117 -10.99 -33.19 -19.49
CA VAL A 1117 -11.52 -33.88 -18.31
C VAL A 1117 -10.54 -34.96 -17.81
N SER A 1118 -9.91 -35.69 -18.73
CA SER A 1118 -8.93 -36.72 -18.39
C SER A 1118 -7.65 -36.13 -17.78
N ILE A 1119 -7.21 -34.97 -18.26
CA ILE A 1119 -6.11 -34.19 -17.66
C ILE A 1119 -6.48 -33.73 -16.24
N PHE A 1120 -7.67 -33.16 -16.05
CA PHE A 1120 -8.12 -32.67 -14.74
C PHE A 1120 -8.12 -33.78 -13.68
N LYS A 1121 -8.51 -34.99 -14.08
CA LYS A 1121 -8.59 -36.14 -13.18
C LYS A 1121 -7.21 -36.70 -12.83
N SER A 1122 -6.33 -36.83 -13.82
CA SER A 1122 -5.12 -37.66 -13.70
C SER A 1122 -3.83 -36.86 -13.41
N CYS A 1123 -3.70 -35.62 -13.89
CA CYS A 1123 -2.44 -34.88 -13.91
C CYS A 1123 -2.37 -33.78 -12.83
N LYS A 1124 -2.29 -34.16 -11.55
CA LYS A 1124 -2.33 -33.20 -10.42
C LYS A 1124 -1.03 -32.40 -10.20
N ARG A 1125 0.08 -32.84 -10.79
CA ARG A 1125 1.42 -32.24 -10.67
C ARG A 1125 1.82 -31.38 -11.87
N LEU A 1126 0.85 -31.08 -12.72
CA LEU A 1126 1.08 -30.39 -13.99
C LEU A 1126 1.45 -28.93 -13.73
N GLU A 1127 2.61 -28.52 -14.23
CA GLU A 1127 3.15 -27.16 -14.11
C GLU A 1127 3.06 -26.39 -15.44
N SER A 1128 3.17 -27.08 -16.57
CA SER A 1128 3.18 -26.50 -17.92
C SER A 1128 2.27 -27.27 -18.87
N VAL A 1129 1.45 -26.53 -19.64
CA VAL A 1129 0.57 -27.08 -20.68
C VAL A 1129 0.65 -26.24 -21.95
N ASP A 1130 0.87 -26.87 -23.10
CA ASP A 1130 0.73 -26.29 -24.44
C ASP A 1130 -0.37 -27.00 -25.23
N ILE A 1131 -1.42 -26.26 -25.56
CA ILE A 1131 -2.60 -26.70 -26.32
C ILE A 1131 -2.93 -25.73 -27.46
N MET A 1132 -1.93 -24.98 -27.92
CA MET A 1132 -2.05 -24.10 -29.08
C MET A 1132 -2.50 -24.87 -30.31
N HIS A 1133 -3.37 -24.29 -31.14
CA HIS A 1133 -3.88 -24.91 -32.36
C HIS A 1133 -4.68 -26.22 -32.15
N CYS A 1134 -5.24 -26.47 -30.96
CA CYS A 1134 -6.15 -27.59 -30.72
C CYS A 1134 -7.60 -27.14 -30.91
N SER A 1135 -8.14 -27.28 -32.13
CA SER A 1135 -9.45 -26.73 -32.51
C SER A 1135 -10.64 -27.33 -31.73
N GLY A 1136 -10.56 -28.59 -31.30
CA GLY A 1136 -11.62 -29.25 -30.53
C GLY A 1136 -11.70 -28.85 -29.05
N ILE A 1137 -10.71 -28.12 -28.53
CA ILE A 1137 -10.69 -27.65 -27.12
C ILE A 1137 -11.32 -26.26 -27.03
N GLN A 1138 -12.41 -26.15 -26.26
CA GLN A 1138 -13.17 -24.92 -26.05
C GLN A 1138 -12.64 -24.08 -24.87
N ALA A 1139 -13.03 -22.80 -24.81
CA ALA A 1139 -12.54 -21.82 -23.84
C ALA A 1139 -12.88 -22.18 -22.38
N GLU A 1140 -14.05 -22.79 -22.16
CA GLU A 1140 -14.52 -23.25 -20.86
C GLU A 1140 -13.57 -24.28 -20.26
N ALA A 1141 -12.99 -25.16 -21.08
CA ALA A 1141 -12.03 -26.16 -20.64
C ALA A 1141 -10.78 -25.54 -20.00
N ILE A 1142 -10.36 -24.37 -20.49
CA ILE A 1142 -9.18 -23.64 -19.99
C ILE A 1142 -9.44 -23.10 -18.59
N GLN A 1143 -10.63 -22.54 -18.36
CA GLN A 1143 -11.03 -22.08 -17.03
C GLN A 1143 -11.00 -23.23 -16.02
N PHE A 1144 -11.54 -24.40 -16.38
CA PHE A 1144 -11.51 -25.58 -15.53
C PHE A 1144 -10.11 -26.15 -15.32
N LEU A 1145 -9.21 -26.05 -16.31
CA LEU A 1145 -7.80 -26.44 -16.20
C LEU A 1145 -7.09 -25.63 -15.10
N VAL A 1146 -7.22 -24.30 -15.14
CA VAL A 1146 -6.59 -23.39 -14.17
C VAL A 1146 -7.15 -23.60 -12.76
N LEU A 1147 -8.45 -23.94 -12.64
CA LEU A 1147 -9.06 -24.27 -11.36
C LEU A 1147 -8.57 -25.62 -10.81
N SER A 1148 -8.54 -26.66 -11.65
CA SER A 1148 -8.37 -28.06 -11.24
C SER A 1148 -6.91 -28.51 -11.05
N CYS A 1149 -5.95 -27.80 -11.64
CA CYS A 1149 -4.51 -28.09 -11.52
C CYS A 1149 -3.85 -27.12 -10.53
N PRO A 1150 -3.49 -27.56 -9.30
CA PRO A 1150 -3.01 -26.67 -8.25
C PRO A 1150 -1.56 -26.19 -8.44
N GLN A 1151 -0.74 -26.93 -9.18
CA GLN A 1151 0.68 -26.61 -9.41
C GLN A 1151 0.94 -25.93 -10.75
N LEU A 1152 -0.11 -25.57 -11.50
CA LEU A 1152 0.02 -24.99 -12.83
C LEU A 1152 0.70 -23.62 -12.75
N ARG A 1153 1.75 -23.42 -13.55
CA ARG A 1153 2.56 -22.19 -13.61
C ARG A 1153 2.56 -21.55 -14.99
N GLN A 1154 2.39 -22.35 -16.04
CA GLN A 1154 2.41 -21.88 -17.43
C GLN A 1154 1.32 -22.56 -18.27
N VAL A 1155 0.59 -21.76 -19.06
CA VAL A 1155 -0.39 -22.25 -20.04
C VAL A 1155 -0.18 -21.52 -21.36
N GLN A 1156 -0.01 -22.26 -22.45
CA GLN A 1156 0.03 -21.74 -23.82
C GLN A 1156 -1.25 -22.14 -24.55
N VAL A 1157 -2.07 -21.14 -24.90
CA VAL A 1157 -3.37 -21.31 -25.55
C VAL A 1157 -3.71 -20.06 -26.37
N GLU A 1158 -4.50 -20.21 -27.43
CA GLU A 1158 -4.83 -19.09 -28.30
C GLU A 1158 -5.59 -18.01 -27.53
N GLN A 1159 -5.29 -16.73 -27.84
CA GLN A 1159 -5.93 -15.58 -27.19
C GLN A 1159 -7.47 -15.65 -27.22
N SER A 1160 -8.06 -16.22 -28.28
CA SER A 1160 -9.51 -16.39 -28.44
C SER A 1160 -10.15 -17.34 -27.42
N LYS A 1161 -9.37 -18.24 -26.80
CA LYS A 1161 -9.85 -19.23 -25.82
C LYS A 1161 -9.63 -18.80 -24.37
N VAL A 1162 -9.06 -17.62 -24.12
CA VAL A 1162 -8.80 -17.11 -22.77
C VAL A 1162 -9.95 -16.21 -22.31
N THR A 1163 -10.84 -16.75 -21.48
CA THR A 1163 -11.94 -15.98 -20.85
C THR A 1163 -11.43 -15.06 -19.74
N ASP A 1164 -12.17 -13.99 -19.43
CA ASP A 1164 -11.79 -13.05 -18.35
C ASP A 1164 -11.81 -13.71 -16.96
N ALA A 1165 -12.70 -14.70 -16.77
CA ALA A 1165 -12.69 -15.56 -15.60
C ALA A 1165 -11.36 -16.33 -15.49
N ALA A 1166 -10.89 -16.95 -16.58
CA ALA A 1166 -9.61 -17.67 -16.59
C ALA A 1166 -8.41 -16.74 -16.28
N LYS A 1167 -8.40 -15.50 -16.79
CA LYS A 1167 -7.36 -14.49 -16.46
C LYS A 1167 -7.36 -14.13 -14.96
N THR A 1168 -8.54 -13.97 -14.38
CA THR A 1168 -8.71 -13.65 -12.96
C THR A 1168 -8.19 -14.78 -12.07
N TRP A 1169 -8.50 -16.04 -12.42
CA TRP A 1169 -7.97 -17.19 -11.67
C TRP A 1169 -6.46 -17.39 -11.87
N ALA A 1170 -5.95 -17.11 -13.07
CA ALA A 1170 -4.52 -17.19 -13.39
C ALA A 1170 -3.71 -16.13 -12.62
N SER A 1171 -4.21 -14.89 -12.50
CA SER A 1171 -3.53 -13.81 -11.76
C SER A 1171 -3.51 -14.08 -10.24
N CYS A 1172 -4.58 -14.63 -9.68
CA CYS A 1172 -4.63 -15.08 -8.29
C CYS A 1172 -3.63 -16.22 -7.99
N LYS A 1173 -3.25 -17.01 -8.99
CA LYS A 1173 -2.33 -18.16 -8.85
C LYS A 1173 -0.92 -17.91 -9.41
N PHE A 1174 -0.61 -16.70 -9.88
CA PHE A 1174 0.67 -16.35 -10.52
C PHE A 1174 1.02 -17.23 -11.74
N VAL A 1175 0.02 -17.61 -12.54
CA VAL A 1175 0.21 -18.42 -13.75
C VAL A 1175 0.55 -17.50 -14.93
N ALA A 1176 1.66 -17.75 -15.61
CA ALA A 1176 2.00 -17.08 -16.85
C ALA A 1176 1.14 -17.64 -18.00
N ALA A 1177 0.27 -16.81 -18.57
CA ALA A 1177 -0.49 -17.12 -19.78
C ALA A 1177 0.15 -16.36 -20.95
N ASP A 1178 0.91 -17.07 -21.77
CA ASP A 1178 1.50 -16.53 -23.00
C ASP A 1178 0.58 -16.91 -24.17
N ALA A 1179 0.10 -15.90 -24.91
CA ALA A 1179 -0.81 -16.04 -26.05
C ALA A 1179 -0.08 -16.18 -27.39
#